data_AF-A0A2I0XDE2-F1
#
_entry.id   AF-A0A2I0XDE2-F1
#
_cell.length_a   1.000
_cell.length_b   1.000
_cell.length_c   1.000
_cell.angle_alpha   90.00
_cell.angle_beta   90.00
_cell.angle_gamma   90.00
#
_symmetry.space_group_name_H-M   'P 1'
#
loop_
_entity.id
_entity.type
_entity.pdbx_description
1 polymer ?
#
loop_
_entity_poly.entity_id
_entity_poly.type
_entity_poly.pdbx_seq_one_letter_code
_entity_poly.pdbx_strand_id
1 'polypeptide(L)'
;MPAAVAEAEDGLKKLEFLSLVSKVCTELESHLGCGDKILAEFITELGRNAESVEEFDAKLKENGAEMPDYFVRTLLTIIHAILPPKSKSKPNSDSSSKKKSAPFPGLSRVDDRERVKELEREIEKEVQVKADEESKHRDRDRDRNRDRHRDRDQDRDRRVHRDRDRDHRYDRVRDRARSNRREEYSNHRAYSDDDEGDGMRHERTRSSGGRNSDEPELYEVYKGKVLRLMDNGCFVELSDFRGKEGLVHVSQIANRRVTNAKEEVKRGQDVYVKVISVSGKKLSLSMRDVDQNTGKDLLPLRKSTEDEALRTNPSSGNNGPIVRKGLSGITIVEDDNNALSRRPLKRMSSPEKWEAKQLIAAGVLDVRDYPMFDEEGDGLLYQEEGAEEELEIELNEDEPAFLQGQSRFSIDMSPVKIFKNPEGSLSRAAALQSALIKERREVREQQQRTMLDSIPKDLNRPWEDPMPETGERHLAQELRGVGLSAYDMPEWKKDAYGKALTFGQRSKLSIQDQRQSLPIYKLKKELIQAVHDNQVLVVIGETGSGKTTQVTQYLAEAGYTTRGKIGCTQPRRVAAMSVAKRVAEEFGCRLGEEVGYAIRFEDCTGPETVIKYMTDGMLLREILVDESLSQYSVIMLDEAHERTIHTDVLFGLLKQLVKRRPELRLIVTSATLDAEKFSGYFFNCNIFTIPGRTFPVEILYTKQPESDYLDAALITVLQIHLTEPEGDVLLFLTGQEEIDHACQSLYERMKGLGKNVPELIILPVYSALPSEMQSRIFDPAPPGKRKVVVATNIAEASLTIDGIFYVIDPGFAKQNVYNPKQGLDSLVITPISQASAKQRAGRAGRTGPGKCYRLYTESAYRNEMSPTTIPEIQRINLGTTTLNMKAMGINDLLSFDFMDPPSPQALISAMEQLYSLGALDEEGLLTKLGRKMAEFPLDPPLSKMLLASVDLGCTDEILTIIAMIQTGNIFYRPREKQAQADQKRAKFFQPEGDHLTLLAVYEAWKAKNFSGPWCFENFVQSRSLRRAQDVRKQLLTIMDRYKLDVVSAGKNFTKIRKAITAGFFFHAARKDPQEGYRTLVENQPVYIHPSSALFQRQPDWVIYHELVMTTKEYMREVTVIDPKWLVELAPRFYKSSDPTKMSKRKRQERIEPLYDRYHEPNSWRLSKRRA
;
A
#
# COMPACT_ATOMS: atom_id res chain seq x y z
N MET A 1 -31.90 -12.45 -46.50
CA MET A 1 -33.09 -12.91 -47.26
C MET A 1 -33.01 -14.37 -47.73
N PRO A 2 -31.96 -14.88 -48.42
CA PRO A 2 -31.76 -16.34 -48.49
C PRO A 2 -31.54 -16.96 -47.09
N ALA A 3 -31.08 -16.12 -46.14
CA ALA A 3 -31.14 -16.34 -44.70
C ALA A 3 -32.42 -17.07 -44.22
N ALA A 4 -33.61 -16.70 -44.71
CA ALA A 4 -34.87 -17.24 -44.18
C ALA A 4 -35.10 -18.74 -44.48
N VAL A 5 -34.48 -19.31 -45.51
CA VAL A 5 -34.59 -20.76 -45.81
C VAL A 5 -33.49 -21.55 -45.09
N ALA A 6 -32.29 -20.97 -44.98
CA ALA A 6 -31.22 -21.52 -44.16
C ALA A 6 -31.61 -21.54 -42.66
N GLU A 7 -32.22 -20.46 -42.16
CA GLU A 7 -32.74 -20.35 -40.79
C GLU A 7 -33.95 -21.28 -40.55
N ALA A 8 -34.77 -21.56 -41.57
CA ALA A 8 -35.89 -22.50 -41.45
C ALA A 8 -35.43 -23.97 -41.44
N GLU A 9 -34.46 -24.37 -42.28
CA GLU A 9 -33.84 -25.69 -42.19
C GLU A 9 -33.09 -25.87 -40.86
N ASP A 10 -32.35 -24.86 -40.41
CA ASP A 10 -31.61 -24.90 -39.15
C ASP A 10 -32.57 -24.90 -37.94
N GLY A 11 -33.74 -24.27 -38.06
CA GLY A 11 -34.84 -24.33 -37.09
C GLY A 11 -35.52 -25.70 -37.01
N LEU A 12 -35.82 -26.34 -38.15
CA LEU A 12 -36.34 -27.71 -38.19
C LEU A 12 -35.35 -28.72 -37.61
N LYS A 13 -34.07 -28.63 -38.01
CA LYS A 13 -32.98 -29.48 -37.46
C LYS A 13 -32.77 -29.27 -35.95
N LYS A 14 -32.98 -28.05 -35.44
CA LYS A 14 -32.99 -27.76 -33.99
C LYS A 14 -34.21 -28.35 -33.28
N LEU A 15 -35.40 -28.32 -33.89
CA LEU A 15 -36.60 -28.94 -33.32
C LEU A 15 -36.51 -30.48 -33.30
N GLU A 16 -35.95 -31.08 -34.34
CA GLU A 16 -35.68 -32.53 -34.41
C GLU A 16 -34.62 -32.95 -33.37
N PHE A 17 -33.54 -32.17 -33.21
CA PHE A 17 -32.56 -32.38 -32.14
C PHE A 17 -33.21 -32.26 -30.74
N LEU A 18 -34.00 -31.22 -30.49
CA LEU A 18 -34.71 -31.04 -29.21
C LEU A 18 -35.74 -32.16 -28.92
N SER A 19 -36.38 -32.70 -29.96
CA SER A 19 -37.30 -33.85 -29.84
C SER A 19 -36.56 -35.15 -29.53
N LEU A 20 -35.43 -35.40 -30.20
CA LEU A 20 -34.54 -36.53 -29.93
C LEU A 20 -33.98 -36.47 -28.50
N VAL A 21 -33.50 -35.29 -28.09
CA VAL A 21 -33.08 -34.97 -26.71
C VAL A 21 -34.18 -35.24 -25.71
N SER A 22 -35.41 -34.80 -25.97
CA SER A 22 -36.54 -35.05 -25.06
C SER A 22 -36.83 -36.54 -24.93
N LYS A 23 -36.73 -37.33 -26.00
CA LYS A 23 -36.92 -38.79 -25.95
C LYS A 23 -35.80 -39.49 -25.18
N VAL A 24 -34.55 -39.14 -25.45
CA VAL A 24 -33.39 -39.66 -24.70
C VAL A 24 -33.53 -39.31 -23.22
N CYS A 25 -33.98 -38.10 -22.88
CA CYS A 25 -34.28 -37.68 -21.51
C CYS A 25 -35.37 -38.53 -20.83
N THR A 26 -36.47 -38.85 -21.52
CA THR A 26 -37.55 -39.69 -20.97
C THR A 26 -37.12 -41.16 -20.77
N GLU A 27 -36.27 -41.70 -21.65
CA GLU A 27 -35.70 -43.04 -21.49
C GLU A 27 -34.71 -43.09 -20.31
N LEU A 28 -33.87 -42.06 -20.14
CA LEU A 28 -32.99 -41.91 -18.98
C LEU A 28 -33.79 -41.78 -17.66
N GLU A 29 -34.87 -41.01 -17.66
CA GLU A 29 -35.74 -40.85 -16.50
C GLU A 29 -36.46 -42.16 -16.14
N SER A 30 -36.95 -42.91 -17.14
CA SER A 30 -37.68 -44.17 -16.94
C SER A 30 -36.79 -45.33 -16.45
N HIS A 31 -35.52 -45.37 -16.87
CA HIS A 31 -34.60 -46.47 -16.53
C HIS A 31 -33.60 -46.14 -15.40
N LEU A 32 -33.26 -44.86 -15.19
CA LEU A 32 -32.24 -44.43 -14.22
C LEU A 32 -32.75 -43.38 -13.22
N GLY A 33 -33.99 -42.88 -13.36
CA GLY A 33 -34.57 -41.87 -12.48
C GLY A 33 -34.00 -40.45 -12.67
N CYS A 34 -33.27 -40.21 -13.77
CA CYS A 34 -32.64 -38.92 -14.05
C CYS A 34 -33.12 -38.30 -15.38
N GLY A 35 -33.85 -37.19 -15.29
CA GLY A 35 -34.35 -36.41 -16.44
C GLY A 35 -33.53 -35.15 -16.74
N ASP A 36 -32.19 -35.25 -16.82
CA ASP A 36 -31.36 -34.09 -17.20
C ASP A 36 -31.26 -33.96 -18.73
N LYS A 37 -31.73 -32.83 -19.23
CA LYS A 37 -31.71 -32.47 -20.65
C LYS A 37 -30.29 -32.25 -21.20
N ILE A 38 -29.35 -31.75 -20.39
CA ILE A 38 -27.95 -31.54 -20.82
C ILE A 38 -27.27 -32.89 -21.05
N LEU A 39 -27.55 -33.87 -20.18
CA LEU A 39 -27.07 -35.24 -20.33
C LEU A 39 -27.63 -35.89 -21.60
N ALA A 40 -28.92 -35.69 -21.89
CA ALA A 40 -29.55 -36.16 -23.12
C ALA A 40 -28.99 -35.48 -24.39
N GLU A 41 -28.67 -34.18 -24.35
CA GLU A 41 -27.98 -33.45 -25.43
C GLU A 41 -26.57 -34.02 -25.69
N PHE A 42 -25.80 -34.27 -24.64
CA PHE A 42 -24.45 -34.84 -24.75
C PHE A 42 -24.44 -36.29 -25.28
N ILE A 43 -25.31 -37.16 -24.75
CA ILE A 43 -25.48 -38.55 -25.22
C ILE A 43 -25.89 -38.58 -26.70
N THR A 44 -26.73 -37.63 -27.13
CA THR A 44 -27.15 -37.50 -28.53
C THR A 44 -26.00 -37.10 -29.46
N GLU A 45 -25.11 -36.18 -29.05
CA GLU A 45 -23.93 -35.80 -29.85
C GLU A 45 -22.87 -36.91 -29.91
N LEU A 46 -22.65 -37.65 -28.82
CA LEU A 46 -21.75 -38.81 -28.81
C LEU A 46 -22.23 -39.90 -29.78
N GLY A 47 -23.53 -40.21 -29.78
CA GLY A 47 -24.11 -41.21 -30.68
C GLY A 47 -24.03 -40.80 -32.16
N ARG A 48 -24.22 -39.50 -32.45
CA ARG A 48 -24.09 -38.95 -33.80
C ARG A 48 -22.66 -39.06 -34.37
N ASN A 49 -21.65 -39.06 -33.50
CA ASN A 49 -20.24 -39.15 -33.87
C ASN A 49 -19.66 -40.58 -33.77
N ALA A 50 -20.50 -41.59 -33.53
CA ALA A 50 -20.13 -43.01 -33.54
C ALA A 50 -20.87 -43.72 -34.68
N GLU A 51 -20.21 -44.66 -35.36
CA GLU A 51 -20.82 -45.44 -36.45
C GLU A 51 -21.31 -46.83 -35.99
N SER A 52 -20.92 -47.26 -34.78
CA SER A 52 -21.30 -48.56 -34.21
C SER A 52 -21.69 -48.51 -32.73
N VAL A 53 -22.44 -49.52 -32.28
CA VAL A 53 -22.85 -49.67 -30.86
C VAL A 53 -21.64 -49.79 -29.94
N GLU A 54 -20.61 -50.54 -30.34
CA GLU A 54 -19.41 -50.78 -29.54
C GLU A 54 -18.58 -49.49 -29.39
N GLU A 55 -18.53 -48.65 -30.43
CA GLU A 55 -17.89 -47.34 -30.38
C GLU A 55 -18.69 -46.33 -29.55
N PHE A 56 -20.03 -46.41 -29.55
CA PHE A 56 -20.88 -45.57 -28.71
C PHE A 56 -20.85 -46.00 -27.23
N ASP A 57 -20.88 -47.30 -26.95
CA ASP A 57 -20.72 -47.85 -25.61
C ASP A 57 -19.33 -47.52 -25.04
N ALA A 58 -18.27 -47.65 -25.85
CA ALA A 58 -16.94 -47.20 -25.48
C ALA A 58 -16.90 -45.70 -25.19
N LYS A 59 -17.51 -44.85 -26.03
CA LYS A 59 -17.60 -43.39 -25.79
C LYS A 59 -18.44 -43.05 -24.55
N LEU A 60 -19.53 -43.77 -24.27
CA LEU A 60 -20.33 -43.57 -23.07
C LEU A 60 -19.52 -43.94 -21.82
N LYS A 61 -18.86 -45.11 -21.82
CA LYS A 61 -18.01 -45.59 -20.72
C LYS A 61 -16.75 -44.71 -20.53
N GLU A 62 -16.12 -44.22 -21.61
CA GLU A 62 -15.05 -43.21 -21.57
C GLU A 62 -15.52 -41.89 -20.94
N ASN A 63 -16.77 -41.49 -21.17
CA ASN A 63 -17.40 -40.34 -20.53
C ASN A 63 -18.11 -40.68 -19.20
N GLY A 64 -17.83 -41.84 -18.62
CA GLY A 64 -18.27 -42.23 -17.27
C GLY A 64 -19.69 -42.81 -17.15
N ALA A 65 -20.37 -43.08 -18.26
CA ALA A 65 -21.71 -43.65 -18.30
C ALA A 65 -21.67 -45.18 -18.53
N GLU A 66 -21.54 -45.95 -17.45
CA GLU A 66 -21.79 -47.40 -17.48
C GLU A 66 -23.29 -47.67 -17.51
N MET A 67 -23.77 -48.19 -18.64
CA MET A 67 -25.16 -48.54 -18.87
C MET A 67 -25.26 -50.00 -19.31
N PRO A 68 -26.36 -50.72 -19.04
CA PRO A 68 -26.56 -52.07 -19.56
C PRO A 68 -26.51 -52.09 -21.09
N ASP A 69 -25.81 -53.05 -21.70
CA ASP A 69 -25.60 -53.12 -23.15
C ASP A 69 -26.92 -53.09 -23.98
N TYR A 70 -28.02 -53.58 -23.41
CA TYR A 70 -29.34 -53.51 -24.05
C TYR A 70 -29.88 -52.07 -24.14
N PHE A 71 -29.58 -51.23 -23.15
CA PHE A 71 -30.01 -49.84 -23.08
C PHE A 71 -29.16 -48.95 -24.01
N VAL A 72 -27.84 -49.19 -24.07
CA VAL A 72 -26.94 -48.50 -25.00
C VAL A 72 -27.30 -48.77 -26.46
N ARG A 73 -27.68 -50.02 -26.80
CA ARG A 73 -28.21 -50.39 -28.12
C ARG A 73 -29.48 -49.62 -28.47
N THR A 74 -30.42 -49.51 -27.52
CA THR A 74 -31.66 -48.74 -27.69
C THR A 74 -31.37 -47.26 -27.90
N LEU A 75 -30.50 -46.64 -27.09
CA LEU A 75 -30.10 -45.25 -27.22
C LEU A 75 -29.47 -44.94 -28.59
N LEU A 76 -28.49 -45.72 -29.06
CA LEU A 76 -27.87 -45.47 -30.37
C LEU A 76 -28.87 -45.64 -31.52
N THR A 77 -29.75 -46.64 -31.44
CA THR A 77 -30.77 -46.90 -32.45
C THR A 77 -31.74 -45.71 -32.55
N ILE A 78 -32.14 -45.11 -31.42
CA ILE A 78 -32.98 -43.90 -31.37
C ILE A 78 -32.23 -42.69 -31.98
N ILE A 79 -30.94 -42.52 -31.70
CA ILE A 79 -30.12 -41.41 -32.21
C ILE A 79 -29.91 -41.51 -33.72
N HIS A 80 -29.47 -42.67 -34.24
CA HIS A 80 -29.21 -42.87 -35.67
C HIS A 80 -30.48 -42.93 -36.53
N ALA A 81 -31.63 -43.30 -35.96
CA ALA A 81 -32.92 -43.25 -36.65
C ALA A 81 -33.37 -41.80 -36.99
N ILE A 82 -32.81 -40.79 -36.31
CA ILE A 82 -33.16 -39.38 -36.51
C ILE A 82 -31.97 -38.56 -37.06
N LEU A 83 -30.71 -38.90 -36.70
CA LEU A 83 -29.51 -38.19 -37.15
C LEU A 83 -28.41 -39.14 -37.68
N PRO A 84 -28.22 -39.25 -39.01
CA PRO A 84 -27.11 -40.01 -39.61
C PRO A 84 -25.74 -39.27 -39.54
N PRO A 85 -24.61 -39.99 -39.73
CA PRO A 85 -23.23 -39.45 -39.65
C PRO A 85 -22.84 -38.50 -40.81
N LYS A 86 -21.74 -37.72 -40.66
CA LYS A 86 -21.35 -36.58 -41.54
C LYS A 86 -20.01 -36.72 -42.29
N SER A 87 -19.92 -36.16 -43.50
CA SER A 87 -18.74 -36.16 -44.43
C SER A 87 -18.19 -34.74 -44.81
N LYS A 88 -17.12 -34.61 -45.65
CA LYS A 88 -16.23 -33.40 -45.76
C LYS A 88 -16.14 -32.63 -47.13
N SER A 89 -16.32 -31.28 -47.09
CA SER A 89 -15.58 -30.14 -47.75
C SER A 89 -15.72 -29.57 -49.22
N LYS A 90 -15.90 -28.19 -49.32
CA LYS A 90 -15.43 -27.10 -50.29
C LYS A 90 -15.77 -27.10 -51.83
N PRO A 91 -15.62 -26.00 -52.64
CA PRO A 91 -15.98 -24.54 -52.52
C PRO A 91 -16.56 -23.79 -53.81
N ASN A 92 -16.98 -22.50 -53.69
CA ASN A 92 -16.99 -21.36 -54.69
C ASN A 92 -18.22 -20.92 -55.60
N SER A 93 -18.25 -19.58 -55.89
CA SER A 93 -18.86 -18.73 -56.97
C SER A 93 -20.39 -18.39 -57.16
N ASP A 94 -20.71 -17.10 -56.91
CA ASP A 94 -21.44 -16.04 -57.69
C ASP A 94 -22.97 -15.94 -58.06
N SER A 95 -23.52 -14.74 -57.74
CA SER A 95 -24.52 -13.89 -58.46
C SER A 95 -26.08 -14.01 -58.35
N SER A 96 -26.69 -12.88 -57.94
CA SER A 96 -28.00 -12.26 -58.35
C SER A 96 -29.40 -12.67 -57.79
N SER A 97 -29.89 -11.85 -56.84
CA SER A 97 -31.25 -11.27 -56.65
C SER A 97 -32.59 -12.06 -56.59
N LYS A 98 -33.18 -12.03 -55.38
CA LYS A 98 -34.60 -11.77 -54.98
C LYS A 98 -35.74 -12.78 -55.25
N LYS A 99 -36.29 -13.32 -54.15
CA LYS A 99 -37.73 -13.60 -53.91
C LYS A 99 -38.11 -13.39 -52.42
N LYS A 100 -39.35 -12.98 -52.13
CA LYS A 100 -40.09 -13.27 -50.87
C LYS A 100 -40.73 -14.68 -51.04
N SER A 101 -41.09 -15.48 -50.04
CA SER A 101 -41.86 -15.23 -48.80
C SER A 101 -41.65 -16.33 -47.74
N ALA A 102 -42.13 -16.11 -46.51
CA ALA A 102 -41.92 -16.98 -45.33
C ALA A 102 -43.12 -17.89 -44.97
N PRO A 103 -42.91 -18.81 -44.01
CA PRO A 103 -43.82 -19.07 -42.88
C PRO A 103 -43.04 -19.01 -41.53
N PHE A 104 -43.58 -18.77 -40.32
CA PHE A 104 -44.84 -19.18 -39.67
C PHE A 104 -45.21 -18.19 -38.51
N PRO A 105 -46.28 -18.37 -37.68
CA PRO A 105 -47.15 -17.24 -37.33
C PRO A 105 -47.16 -16.89 -35.83
N GLY A 106 -46.75 -15.66 -35.50
CA GLY A 106 -46.93 -15.06 -34.17
C GLY A 106 -46.81 -13.53 -34.12
N LEU A 107 -46.47 -12.89 -35.24
CA LEU A 107 -46.08 -11.49 -35.34
C LEU A 107 -46.93 -10.74 -36.41
N SER A 108 -48.23 -10.99 -36.42
CA SER A 108 -49.17 -10.32 -37.33
C SER A 108 -50.49 -9.97 -36.65
N ARG A 109 -50.46 -8.93 -35.82
CA ARG A 109 -51.59 -8.02 -35.64
C ARG A 109 -51.12 -6.63 -36.03
N VAL A 110 -51.99 -5.87 -36.68
CA VAL A 110 -51.73 -4.49 -37.06
C VAL A 110 -52.00 -3.62 -35.84
N ASP A 111 -51.11 -2.67 -35.54
CA ASP A 111 -51.31 -1.72 -34.45
C ASP A 111 -52.39 -0.70 -34.84
N ASP A 112 -53.63 -0.99 -34.47
CA ASP A 112 -54.71 -0.03 -34.54
C ASP A 112 -54.49 1.10 -33.52
N ARG A 113 -54.83 2.32 -33.93
CA ARG A 113 -54.59 3.57 -33.17
C ARG A 113 -55.32 3.61 -31.81
N GLU A 114 -56.27 2.72 -31.59
CA GLU A 114 -56.95 2.51 -30.31
C GLU A 114 -56.13 1.65 -29.35
N ARG A 115 -55.40 0.64 -29.84
CA ARG A 115 -54.54 -0.24 -29.02
C ARG A 115 -53.32 0.49 -28.47
N VAL A 116 -52.79 1.46 -29.23
CA VAL A 116 -51.71 2.36 -28.74
C VAL A 116 -52.21 3.21 -27.58
N LYS A 117 -53.43 3.76 -27.65
CA LYS A 117 -54.06 4.50 -26.53
C LYS A 117 -54.40 3.63 -25.33
N GLU A 118 -54.66 2.35 -25.55
CA GLU A 118 -54.88 1.37 -24.48
C GLU A 118 -53.56 1.05 -23.75
N LEU A 119 -52.47 0.84 -24.50
CA LEU A 119 -51.12 0.68 -23.96
C LEU A 119 -50.59 1.93 -23.26
N GLU A 120 -50.85 3.14 -23.79
CA GLU A 120 -50.53 4.41 -23.11
C GLU A 120 -51.25 4.51 -21.75
N ARG A 121 -52.52 4.07 -21.67
CA ARG A 121 -53.27 4.00 -20.39
C ARG A 121 -52.81 2.89 -19.45
N GLU A 122 -52.31 1.77 -19.96
CA GLU A 122 -51.69 0.73 -19.14
C GLU A 122 -50.35 1.21 -18.56
N ILE A 123 -49.54 1.92 -19.36
CA ILE A 123 -48.27 2.52 -18.93
C ILE A 123 -48.52 3.66 -17.93
N GLU A 124 -49.51 4.54 -18.15
CA GLU A 124 -49.92 5.54 -17.15
C GLU A 124 -50.37 4.88 -15.84
N LYS A 125 -51.09 3.75 -15.88
CA LYS A 125 -51.47 2.99 -14.69
C LYS A 125 -50.28 2.33 -14.00
N GLU A 126 -49.32 1.75 -14.71
CA GLU A 126 -48.10 1.20 -14.10
C GLU A 126 -47.23 2.29 -13.46
N VAL A 127 -47.13 3.47 -14.08
CA VAL A 127 -46.42 4.63 -13.52
C VAL A 127 -47.16 5.16 -12.30
N GLN A 128 -48.50 5.23 -12.32
CA GLN A 128 -49.31 5.61 -11.16
C GLN A 128 -49.15 4.61 -9.99
N VAL A 129 -49.16 3.31 -10.27
CA VAL A 129 -48.95 2.26 -9.25
C VAL A 129 -47.55 2.31 -8.66
N LYS A 130 -46.50 2.55 -9.48
CA LYS A 130 -45.14 2.76 -8.97
C LYS A 130 -45.01 4.04 -8.14
N ALA A 131 -45.68 5.12 -8.53
CA ALA A 131 -45.72 6.35 -7.73
C ALA A 131 -46.46 6.15 -6.38
N ASP A 132 -47.51 5.33 -6.37
CA ASP A 132 -48.25 4.95 -5.16
C ASP A 132 -47.46 3.98 -4.25
N GLU A 133 -46.57 3.14 -4.81
CA GLU A 133 -45.64 2.32 -4.03
C GLU A 133 -44.47 3.15 -3.46
N GLU A 134 -43.91 4.09 -4.24
CA GLU A 134 -42.89 5.03 -3.74
C GLU A 134 -43.43 5.99 -2.68
N SER A 135 -44.72 6.40 -2.75
CA SER A 135 -45.35 7.23 -1.72
C SER A 135 -45.52 6.47 -0.40
N LYS A 136 -46.00 5.22 -0.44
CA LYS A 136 -46.13 4.34 0.74
C LYS A 136 -44.78 4.03 1.40
N HIS A 137 -43.68 4.03 0.64
CA HIS A 137 -42.35 3.86 1.20
C HIS A 137 -41.82 5.12 1.91
N ARG A 138 -42.30 6.31 1.54
CA ARG A 138 -41.92 7.59 2.17
C ARG A 138 -42.67 7.90 3.46
N ASP A 139 -43.90 7.41 3.63
CA ASP A 139 -44.67 7.65 4.85
C ASP A 139 -44.21 6.81 6.06
N ARG A 140 -43.57 5.65 5.84
CA ARG A 140 -43.03 4.82 6.94
C ARG A 140 -41.82 5.43 7.67
N ASP A 141 -41.09 6.35 7.04
CA ASP A 141 -39.94 7.03 7.66
C ASP A 141 -40.31 8.36 8.37
N ARG A 142 -41.57 8.82 8.28
CA ARG A 142 -42.03 10.02 9.00
C ARG A 142 -42.52 9.76 10.43
N ASP A 143 -42.97 8.55 10.75
CA ASP A 143 -43.59 8.23 12.05
C ASP A 143 -42.61 7.78 13.16
N ARG A 144 -41.29 7.76 12.93
CA ARG A 144 -40.30 7.36 13.96
C ARG A 144 -39.50 8.48 14.62
N ASN A 145 -39.74 9.74 14.26
CA ASN A 145 -39.02 10.90 14.83
C ASN A 145 -39.93 12.03 15.35
N ARG A 146 -41.19 11.73 15.69
CA ARG A 146 -42.12 12.72 16.26
C ARG A 146 -42.62 12.42 17.68
N ASP A 147 -41.93 11.54 18.42
CA ASP A 147 -42.18 11.31 19.85
C ASP A 147 -40.88 11.34 20.67
N ARG A 148 -40.39 12.55 20.94
CA ARG A 148 -39.55 12.91 22.12
C ARG A 148 -39.25 14.41 22.14
N HIS A 149 -40.18 15.19 22.68
CA HIS A 149 -39.93 16.14 23.78
C HIS A 149 -41.22 16.86 24.18
N ARG A 150 -41.37 17.10 25.48
CA ARG A 150 -42.47 17.83 26.17
C ARG A 150 -43.80 17.07 26.31
N ASP A 151 -44.44 16.99 27.47
CA ASP A 151 -44.11 17.42 28.84
C ASP A 151 -44.81 16.49 29.84
N ARG A 152 -44.28 16.35 31.08
CA ARG A 152 -45.02 16.62 32.33
C ARG A 152 -44.24 16.29 33.61
N ASP A 153 -44.37 17.20 34.56
CA ASP A 153 -44.05 17.05 35.97
C ASP A 153 -45.01 16.09 36.72
N GLN A 154 -44.71 15.92 38.02
CA GLN A 154 -45.51 15.36 39.12
C GLN A 154 -45.39 13.85 39.41
N ASP A 155 -44.59 13.58 40.46
CA ASP A 155 -44.97 12.86 41.67
C ASP A 155 -45.59 11.45 41.57
N ARG A 156 -44.85 10.44 42.08
CA ARG A 156 -45.09 9.94 43.45
C ARG A 156 -44.09 8.90 43.95
N ASP A 157 -43.88 8.96 45.26
CA ASP A 157 -43.14 8.02 46.12
C ASP A 157 -43.37 6.52 45.86
N ARG A 158 -42.31 5.72 46.09
CA ARG A 158 -42.29 4.78 47.24
C ARG A 158 -40.87 4.35 47.63
N ARG A 159 -40.69 4.11 48.93
CA ARG A 159 -39.40 3.97 49.64
C ARG A 159 -39.12 2.52 50.07
N VAL A 160 -37.83 2.20 50.22
CA VAL A 160 -37.25 1.40 51.33
C VAL A 160 -35.83 1.99 51.57
N HIS A 161 -35.60 2.84 52.59
CA HIS A 161 -35.11 2.52 53.95
C HIS A 161 -33.72 1.81 54.00
N ARG A 162 -32.77 2.11 54.93
CA ARG A 162 -32.88 2.87 56.20
C ARG A 162 -31.53 3.42 56.73
N ASP A 163 -31.52 4.73 56.99
CA ASP A 163 -31.19 5.49 58.23
C ASP A 163 -29.98 5.17 59.14
N ARG A 164 -29.19 6.23 59.46
CA ARG A 164 -29.07 6.91 60.78
C ARG A 164 -28.19 8.17 60.62
N ASP A 165 -28.69 9.40 60.87
CA ASP A 165 -28.78 10.12 62.18
C ASP A 165 -27.38 10.40 62.81
N ARG A 166 -26.94 11.56 63.36
CA ARG A 166 -27.50 12.89 63.79
C ARG A 166 -26.34 13.81 64.30
N ASP A 167 -26.39 15.13 64.58
CA ASP A 167 -27.27 16.29 64.23
C ASP A 167 -26.62 17.65 64.70
N HIS A 168 -27.30 18.79 64.43
CA HIS A 168 -27.39 20.06 65.21
C HIS A 168 -26.25 21.12 65.28
N ARG A 169 -26.51 22.25 64.59
CA ARG A 169 -26.59 23.68 65.03
C ARG A 169 -25.55 24.39 65.95
N TYR A 170 -25.06 25.52 65.40
CA TYR A 170 -24.89 26.89 65.97
C TYR A 170 -23.74 27.28 66.95
N ASP A 171 -23.18 28.46 66.61
CA ASP A 171 -22.63 29.56 67.44
C ASP A 171 -21.16 29.62 67.95
N ARG A 172 -20.53 30.77 67.63
CA ARG A 172 -19.64 31.67 68.41
C ARG A 172 -18.18 31.32 68.81
N VAL A 173 -17.27 32.07 68.17
CA VAL A 173 -16.35 33.09 68.77
C VAL A 173 -15.20 32.69 69.73
N ARG A 174 -13.97 33.02 69.28
CA ARG A 174 -12.73 33.43 69.97
C ARG A 174 -11.86 32.48 70.84
N ASP A 175 -10.59 32.46 70.40
CA ASP A 175 -9.35 32.76 71.13
C ASP A 175 -8.70 31.81 72.16
N ARG A 176 -7.38 31.68 71.95
CA ARG A 176 -6.25 31.47 72.89
C ARG A 176 -5.81 30.04 73.31
N ALA A 177 -4.70 29.64 72.66
CA ALA A 177 -3.41 29.29 73.30
C ALA A 177 -3.29 27.90 74.00
N ARG A 178 -2.12 27.23 74.08
CA ARG A 178 -0.72 27.64 73.79
C ARG A 178 0.23 26.41 73.67
N SER A 179 1.26 26.47 72.79
CA SER A 179 2.64 25.90 72.92
C SER A 179 2.86 24.38 73.18
N ASN A 180 3.94 23.68 72.76
CA ASN A 180 5.29 23.95 72.19
C ASN A 180 5.69 22.76 71.25
N ARG A 181 6.69 22.74 70.35
CA ARG A 181 8.07 23.34 70.23
C ARG A 181 8.32 23.82 68.77
N ARG A 182 8.95 24.97 68.49
CA ARG A 182 10.41 25.27 68.21
C ARG A 182 10.99 24.54 66.97
N GLU A 183 11.78 25.15 66.06
CA GLU A 183 12.82 26.22 66.10
C GLU A 183 12.75 27.13 64.81
N GLU A 184 13.50 28.21 64.55
CA GLU A 184 14.08 29.37 65.30
C GLU A 184 14.52 30.45 64.23
N TYR A 185 14.83 31.71 64.59
CA TYR A 185 15.04 32.84 63.62
C TYR A 185 16.11 33.86 64.05
N SER A 186 16.76 34.51 63.05
CA SER A 186 17.55 35.79 63.13
C SER A 186 18.95 35.72 63.80
N ASN A 187 19.92 36.64 63.58
CA ASN A 187 19.85 38.02 63.03
C ASN A 187 21.18 38.57 62.41
N HIS A 188 21.11 39.81 61.86
CA HIS A 188 22.08 40.63 61.06
C HIS A 188 23.52 40.94 61.55
N ARG A 189 24.38 41.37 60.59
CA ARG A 189 25.14 42.68 60.47
C ARG A 189 26.10 42.66 59.24
N ALA A 190 26.71 43.73 58.68
CA ALA A 190 26.42 45.19 58.52
C ALA A 190 27.58 45.87 57.69
N TYR A 191 27.44 47.17 57.33
CA TYR A 191 28.43 48.11 56.68
C TYR A 191 28.71 47.99 55.16
N SER A 192 29.20 49.05 54.48
CA SER A 192 28.63 50.35 54.02
C SER A 192 29.72 51.17 53.26
N ASP A 193 29.36 52.37 52.76
CA ASP A 193 30.22 53.44 52.17
C ASP A 193 30.69 53.19 50.70
N ASP A 194 30.72 54.16 49.76
CA ASP A 194 30.30 55.58 49.72
C ASP A 194 30.12 56.04 48.22
N ASP A 195 29.13 56.88 47.84
CA ASP A 195 29.19 58.36 47.61
C ASP A 195 29.79 58.74 46.21
N GLU A 196 29.38 59.71 45.38
CA GLU A 196 28.21 60.57 45.12
C GLU A 196 28.43 61.19 43.70
N GLY A 197 27.43 61.87 43.12
CA GLY A 197 27.67 63.02 42.22
C GLY A 197 27.89 62.79 40.71
N ASP A 198 26.82 63.00 39.93
CA ASP A 198 26.85 64.06 38.89
C ASP A 198 25.42 64.62 38.67
N GLY A 199 25.31 65.88 38.26
CA GLY A 199 24.02 66.55 38.12
C GLY A 199 24.04 67.83 37.30
N MET A 200 22.84 68.27 36.89
CA MET A 200 22.57 69.46 36.06
C MET A 200 23.06 69.31 34.59
N ARG A 201 22.38 69.81 33.55
CA ARG A 201 21.27 70.80 33.44
C ARG A 201 20.64 70.70 32.04
N HIS A 202 19.43 71.27 31.88
CA HIS A 202 18.82 71.79 30.64
C HIS A 202 19.25 71.24 29.26
N GLU A 203 18.27 70.83 28.45
CA GLU A 203 17.72 71.76 27.44
C GLU A 203 16.29 71.42 26.93
N ARG A 204 15.43 72.43 27.07
CA ARG A 204 14.50 72.95 26.05
C ARG A 204 13.72 71.97 25.17
N THR A 205 12.47 71.76 25.55
CA THR A 205 11.36 71.57 24.62
C THR A 205 11.37 72.65 23.52
N ARG A 206 11.58 72.23 22.27
CA ARG A 206 11.22 73.04 21.09
C ARG A 206 9.89 72.54 20.54
N SER A 207 8.97 73.47 20.38
CA SER A 207 7.67 73.25 19.77
C SER A 207 7.79 72.86 18.29
N SER A 208 7.11 71.77 17.92
CA SER A 208 6.42 71.66 16.64
C SER A 208 5.03 71.14 16.99
N GLY A 209 3.93 71.80 16.67
CA GLY A 209 3.69 72.55 15.44
C GLY A 209 2.57 71.79 14.74
N GLY A 210 1.33 72.09 15.14
CA GLY A 210 0.23 71.15 15.03
C GLY A 210 -0.19 70.80 13.60
N ARG A 211 -0.76 69.60 13.46
CA ARG A 211 -1.77 69.29 12.46
C ARG A 211 -2.95 68.66 13.21
N ASN A 212 -4.08 69.37 13.23
CA ASN A 212 -5.34 68.75 13.63
C ASN A 212 -5.76 67.78 12.52
N SER A 213 -5.54 66.49 12.72
CA SER A 213 -6.41 65.48 12.13
C SER A 213 -7.73 65.50 12.90
N ASP A 214 -8.84 65.84 12.24
CA ASP A 214 -10.19 65.78 12.84
C ASP A 214 -10.68 64.31 13.02
N GLU A 215 -9.76 63.34 13.00
CA GLU A 215 -10.03 61.90 12.94
C GLU A 215 -9.21 61.13 13.99
N PRO A 216 -9.85 60.25 14.79
CA PRO A 216 -9.17 59.45 15.80
C PRO A 216 -8.28 58.39 15.15
N GLU A 217 -7.03 58.28 15.62
CA GLU A 217 -6.08 57.30 15.11
C GLU A 217 -6.36 55.88 15.64
N LEU A 218 -6.01 54.89 14.82
CA LEU A 218 -6.14 53.47 15.16
C LEU A 218 -5.15 53.11 16.28
N TYR A 219 -5.62 52.36 17.29
CA TYR A 219 -4.88 51.95 18.48
C TYR A 219 -4.45 53.04 19.46
N GLU A 220 -4.80 54.31 19.24
CA GLU A 220 -4.64 55.33 20.28
C GLU A 220 -5.73 55.25 21.35
N VAL A 221 -5.41 55.78 22.54
CA VAL A 221 -6.29 55.83 23.71
C VAL A 221 -6.80 57.25 23.88
N TYR A 222 -8.12 57.42 23.86
CA TYR A 222 -8.79 58.71 24.06
C TYR A 222 -9.66 58.68 25.31
N LYS A 223 -9.91 59.87 25.88
CA LYS A 223 -10.89 60.01 26.96
C LYS A 223 -12.28 60.18 26.35
N GLY A 224 -13.25 59.37 26.77
CA GLY A 224 -14.62 59.43 26.26
C GLY A 224 -15.68 59.46 27.36
N LYS A 225 -16.92 59.76 26.98
CA LYS A 225 -18.08 59.83 27.87
C LYS A 225 -19.21 58.92 27.40
N VAL A 226 -19.76 58.12 28.32
CA VAL A 226 -20.83 57.16 28.01
C VAL A 226 -22.15 57.89 27.72
N LEU A 227 -22.57 57.97 26.45
CA LEU A 227 -23.80 58.62 26.02
C LEU A 227 -25.05 57.76 26.28
N ARG A 228 -24.99 56.48 25.90
CA ARG A 228 -26.11 55.53 25.88
C ARG A 228 -25.65 54.12 26.26
N LEU A 229 -26.47 53.41 27.02
CA LEU A 229 -26.28 52.00 27.38
C LEU A 229 -27.26 51.15 26.59
N MET A 230 -26.77 50.04 26.03
CA MET A 230 -27.55 48.99 25.38
C MET A 230 -27.28 47.66 26.09
N ASP A 231 -28.11 46.65 25.88
CA ASP A 231 -27.88 45.33 26.50
C ASP A 231 -26.64 44.61 25.90
N ASN A 232 -26.24 45.01 24.68
CA ASN A 232 -25.13 44.47 23.92
C ASN A 232 -23.81 45.29 24.03
N GLY A 233 -23.84 46.48 24.67
CA GLY A 233 -22.68 47.37 24.74
C GLY A 233 -23.01 48.79 25.23
N CYS A 234 -22.03 49.69 25.17
CA CYS A 234 -22.25 51.12 25.44
C CYS A 234 -21.68 52.01 24.32
N PHE A 235 -22.36 53.12 24.05
CA PHE A 235 -21.87 54.16 23.14
C PHE A 235 -21.09 55.21 23.93
N VAL A 236 -19.87 55.49 23.50
CA VAL A 236 -18.93 56.44 24.10
C VAL A 236 -18.62 57.51 23.06
N GLU A 237 -18.84 58.78 23.42
CA GLU A 237 -18.40 59.94 22.64
C GLU A 237 -16.96 60.30 23.03
N LEU A 238 -16.08 60.51 22.06
CA LEU A 238 -14.69 60.90 22.32
C LEU A 238 -14.61 62.38 22.66
N SER A 239 -13.99 62.73 23.79
CA SER A 239 -13.94 64.11 24.31
C SER A 239 -13.16 65.05 23.38
N ASP A 240 -12.16 64.49 22.69
CA ASP A 240 -11.24 65.22 21.83
C ASP A 240 -11.79 65.46 20.41
N PHE A 241 -12.89 64.77 20.03
CA PHE A 241 -13.50 64.83 18.69
C PHE A 241 -15.01 65.09 18.77
N ARG A 242 -15.45 66.32 18.51
CA ARG A 242 -16.87 66.71 18.59
C ARG A 242 -17.76 65.83 17.70
N GLY A 243 -18.71 65.12 18.32
CA GLY A 243 -19.73 64.34 17.61
C GLY A 243 -19.27 63.00 17.04
N LYS A 244 -18.09 62.49 17.41
CA LYS A 244 -17.65 61.12 17.04
C LYS A 244 -17.99 60.14 18.19
N GLU A 245 -19.05 59.35 17.99
CA GLU A 245 -19.45 58.25 18.89
C GLU A 245 -18.89 56.89 18.40
N GLY A 246 -18.48 56.04 19.34
CA GLY A 246 -18.05 54.67 19.09
C GLY A 246 -18.72 53.67 20.03
N LEU A 247 -18.84 52.42 19.58
CA LEU A 247 -19.45 51.33 20.33
C LEU A 247 -18.39 50.51 21.05
N VAL A 248 -18.52 50.37 22.37
CA VAL A 248 -17.83 49.35 23.17
C VAL A 248 -18.78 48.15 23.31
N HIS A 249 -18.44 47.03 22.68
CA HIS A 249 -19.20 45.78 22.82
C HIS A 249 -19.02 45.19 24.23
N VAL A 250 -20.01 44.47 24.77
CA VAL A 250 -19.95 43.88 26.14
C VAL A 250 -18.68 43.05 26.40
N SER A 251 -18.14 42.37 25.39
CA SER A 251 -16.88 41.60 25.49
C SER A 251 -15.61 42.44 25.59
N GLN A 252 -15.69 43.76 25.40
CA GLN A 252 -14.58 44.72 25.43
C GLN A 252 -14.72 45.74 26.57
N ILE A 253 -15.67 45.54 27.50
CA ILE A 253 -15.84 46.42 28.68
C ILE A 253 -14.84 46.07 29.79
N ALA A 254 -14.61 44.78 30.05
CA ALA A 254 -13.76 44.31 31.14
C ALA A 254 -13.11 42.95 30.85
N ASN A 255 -12.07 42.59 31.61
CA ASN A 255 -11.38 41.28 31.53
C ASN A 255 -12.20 40.10 32.11
N ARG A 256 -13.41 40.36 32.62
CA ARG A 256 -14.36 39.35 33.12
C ARG A 256 -15.55 39.19 32.17
N ARG A 257 -16.22 38.04 32.20
CA ARG A 257 -17.43 37.79 31.40
C ARG A 257 -18.60 38.63 31.93
N VAL A 258 -18.82 39.80 31.34
CA VAL A 258 -19.97 40.67 31.60
C VAL A 258 -21.20 40.14 30.83
N THR A 259 -22.37 40.13 31.46
CA THR A 259 -23.65 39.74 30.84
C THR A 259 -24.51 40.92 30.43
N ASN A 260 -24.39 42.08 31.10
CA ASN A 260 -25.08 43.31 30.72
C ASN A 260 -24.18 44.53 30.99
N ALA A 261 -24.04 45.43 30.03
CA ALA A 261 -23.20 46.63 30.16
C ALA A 261 -23.62 47.54 31.34
N LYS A 262 -24.90 47.50 31.75
CA LYS A 262 -25.48 48.31 32.84
C LYS A 262 -24.89 48.01 34.23
N GLU A 263 -24.19 46.89 34.40
CA GLU A 263 -23.55 46.50 35.67
C GLU A 263 -22.20 47.22 35.88
N GLU A 264 -21.44 47.48 34.81
CA GLU A 264 -20.08 48.02 34.88
C GLU A 264 -20.00 49.54 34.63
N VAL A 265 -20.90 50.10 33.81
CA VAL A 265 -20.84 51.50 33.36
C VAL A 265 -22.17 52.23 33.51
N LYS A 266 -22.10 53.49 33.97
CA LYS A 266 -23.26 54.39 34.11
C LYS A 266 -23.33 55.40 32.97
N ARG A 267 -24.54 55.79 32.58
CA ARG A 267 -24.75 56.88 31.61
C ARG A 267 -24.15 58.18 32.15
N GLY A 268 -23.34 58.86 31.33
CA GLY A 268 -22.64 60.09 31.68
C GLY A 268 -21.30 59.90 32.39
N GLN A 269 -20.84 58.66 32.59
CA GLN A 269 -19.52 58.34 33.16
C GLN A 269 -18.39 58.64 32.16
N ASP A 270 -17.31 59.23 32.66
CA ASP A 270 -16.04 59.38 31.94
C ASP A 270 -15.28 58.04 31.96
N VAL A 271 -14.76 57.61 30.80
CA VAL A 271 -14.03 56.35 30.58
C VAL A 271 -12.85 56.58 29.64
N TYR A 272 -11.83 55.72 29.69
CA TYR A 272 -10.77 55.69 28.68
C TYR A 272 -11.03 54.56 27.68
N VAL A 273 -10.85 54.85 26.40
CA VAL A 273 -11.19 53.93 25.30
C VAL A 273 -10.10 53.91 24.24
N LYS A 274 -9.67 52.71 23.85
CA LYS A 274 -8.75 52.47 22.73
C LYS A 274 -9.52 52.22 21.44
N VAL A 275 -9.11 52.83 20.34
CA VAL A 275 -9.73 52.60 19.02
C VAL A 275 -9.24 51.28 18.45
N ILE A 276 -10.14 50.28 18.32
CA ILE A 276 -9.80 48.96 17.76
C ILE A 276 -9.93 48.94 16.24
N SER A 277 -10.99 49.57 15.71
CA SER A 277 -11.25 49.65 14.28
C SER A 277 -12.04 50.92 13.92
N VAL A 278 -11.70 51.50 12.78
CA VAL A 278 -12.43 52.61 12.14
C VAL A 278 -13.07 52.07 10.87
N SER A 279 -14.39 52.17 10.74
CA SER A 279 -15.14 51.66 9.58
C SER A 279 -16.12 52.73 9.11
N GLY A 280 -15.64 53.60 8.21
CA GLY A 280 -16.34 54.80 7.79
C GLY A 280 -16.65 55.71 8.98
N LYS A 281 -17.93 56.00 9.21
CA LYS A 281 -18.39 56.83 10.36
C LYS A 281 -18.57 56.05 11.67
N LYS A 282 -18.35 54.73 11.70
CA LYS A 282 -18.54 53.89 12.89
C LYS A 282 -17.18 53.55 13.52
N LEU A 283 -17.04 53.79 14.82
CA LEU A 283 -15.86 53.46 15.62
C LEU A 283 -16.13 52.25 16.52
N SER A 284 -15.20 51.30 16.57
CA SER A 284 -15.21 50.19 17.52
C SER A 284 -14.16 50.45 18.61
N LEU A 285 -14.59 50.40 19.88
CA LEU A 285 -13.81 50.86 21.03
C LEU A 285 -13.59 49.75 22.06
N SER A 286 -12.43 49.75 22.72
CA SER A 286 -12.10 48.87 23.84
C SER A 286 -11.92 49.67 25.13
N MET A 287 -12.60 49.27 26.20
CA MET A 287 -12.26 49.69 27.57
C MET A 287 -11.35 48.67 28.27
N ARG A 288 -11.41 47.40 27.85
CA ARG A 288 -10.67 46.28 28.42
C ARG A 288 -9.15 46.44 28.28
N ASP A 289 -8.70 46.96 27.14
CA ASP A 289 -7.27 47.04 26.82
C ASP A 289 -6.60 48.31 27.39
N VAL A 290 -7.32 49.09 28.22
CA VAL A 290 -6.84 50.35 28.83
C VAL A 290 -7.13 50.36 30.33
N ASP A 291 -6.14 50.76 31.12
CA ASP A 291 -6.35 51.02 32.55
C ASP A 291 -7.21 52.28 32.75
N GLN A 292 -8.44 52.08 33.22
CA GLN A 292 -9.41 53.15 33.45
C GLN A 292 -8.98 54.16 34.52
N ASN A 293 -8.03 53.82 35.40
CA ASN A 293 -7.53 54.70 36.45
C ASN A 293 -6.38 55.59 36.00
N THR A 294 -5.53 55.11 35.08
CA THR A 294 -4.29 55.82 34.66
C THR A 294 -4.27 56.24 33.18
N GLY A 295 -5.24 55.79 32.38
CA GLY A 295 -5.27 56.01 30.93
C GLY A 295 -4.19 55.26 30.16
N LYS A 296 -3.41 54.39 30.82
CA LYS A 296 -2.34 53.62 30.18
C LYS A 296 -2.90 52.46 29.38
N ASP A 297 -2.43 52.34 28.14
CA ASP A 297 -2.63 51.16 27.30
C ASP A 297 -1.98 49.94 27.96
N LEU A 298 -2.77 48.89 28.21
CA LEU A 298 -2.32 47.64 28.80
C LEU A 298 -1.72 46.69 27.76
N LEU A 299 -1.97 46.94 26.47
CA LEU A 299 -1.47 46.17 25.33
C LEU A 299 -0.90 47.12 24.25
N PRO A 300 0.21 47.84 24.54
CA PRO A 300 0.88 48.68 23.55
C PRO A 300 1.51 47.81 22.47
N LEU A 301 0.85 47.76 21.31
CA LEU A 301 1.45 47.27 20.07
C LEU A 301 2.60 48.23 19.74
N ARG A 302 3.85 47.73 19.82
CA ARG A 302 5.03 48.55 19.49
C ARG A 302 4.91 49.05 18.05
N LYS A 303 4.87 50.37 17.84
CA LYS A 303 5.36 50.98 16.60
C LYS A 303 6.84 50.60 16.50
N SER A 304 7.15 49.59 15.68
CA SER A 304 8.53 49.22 15.35
C SER A 304 9.18 50.36 14.56
N THR A 305 10.21 50.97 15.13
CA THR A 305 10.95 52.10 14.56
C THR A 305 11.90 51.69 13.43
N GLU A 306 11.44 50.81 12.54
CA GLU A 306 12.13 50.39 11.32
C GLU A 306 11.41 50.90 10.05
N ASP A 307 10.14 51.35 10.16
CA ASP A 307 9.33 51.87 9.04
C ASP A 307 9.61 53.34 8.64
N GLU A 308 10.39 54.11 9.41
CA GLU A 308 10.70 55.52 9.03
C GLU A 308 11.76 55.64 7.92
N ALA A 309 12.50 54.58 7.60
CA ALA A 309 13.52 54.61 6.54
C ALA A 309 12.95 54.54 5.11
N LEU A 310 11.64 54.33 4.94
CA LEU A 310 10.99 54.08 3.64
C LEU A 310 10.01 55.19 3.19
N ARG A 311 10.17 56.42 3.70
CA ARG A 311 9.39 57.60 3.26
C ARG A 311 10.23 58.64 2.50
N THR A 312 10.93 58.18 1.47
CA THR A 312 11.37 59.02 0.34
C THR A 312 10.74 58.51 -0.96
N ASN A 313 10.30 59.44 -1.82
CA ASN A 313 9.35 59.20 -2.90
C ASN A 313 9.84 58.27 -4.05
N PRO A 314 8.92 57.74 -4.87
CA PRO A 314 9.12 56.45 -5.54
C PRO A 314 9.67 56.53 -6.97
N SER A 315 10.40 55.49 -7.37
CA SER A 315 10.64 55.14 -8.78
C SER A 315 10.95 53.65 -8.94
N SER A 316 10.01 52.92 -9.56
CA SER A 316 10.14 51.58 -10.18
C SER A 316 10.88 50.47 -9.40
N GLY A 317 10.13 49.54 -8.79
CA GLY A 317 10.67 48.28 -8.27
C GLY A 317 9.58 47.34 -7.77
N ASN A 318 9.26 46.31 -8.54
CA ASN A 318 8.27 45.29 -8.19
C ASN A 318 8.87 44.28 -7.18
N ASN A 319 8.36 44.23 -5.94
CA ASN A 319 8.78 43.25 -4.93
C ASN A 319 7.55 42.54 -4.32
N GLY A 320 7.51 41.22 -4.51
CA GLY A 320 6.49 40.32 -3.93
C GLY A 320 6.83 39.84 -2.52
N PRO A 321 6.14 38.79 -2.01
CA PRO A 321 6.30 38.31 -0.64
C PRO A 321 7.70 37.75 -0.37
N ILE A 322 8.11 37.79 0.90
CA ILE A 322 9.42 37.34 1.36
C ILE A 322 9.55 35.81 1.21
N VAL A 323 10.44 35.39 0.32
CA VAL A 323 10.74 33.99 0.02
C VAL A 323 11.90 33.50 0.88
N ARG A 324 11.67 32.47 1.72
CA ARG A 324 12.73 31.70 2.39
C ARG A 324 12.89 30.34 1.74
N LYS A 325 14.13 29.98 1.35
CA LYS A 325 14.43 28.67 0.74
C LYS A 325 14.91 27.68 1.80
N GLY A 326 14.13 26.63 2.05
CA GLY A 326 14.39 25.61 3.06
C GLY A 326 15.52 24.62 2.69
N LEU A 327 15.90 23.77 3.65
CA LEU A 327 16.93 22.72 3.53
C LEU A 327 16.65 21.74 2.38
N SER A 328 15.38 21.46 2.11
CA SER A 328 14.88 20.59 1.03
C SER A 328 14.76 21.29 -0.32
N GLY A 329 15.06 22.59 -0.40
CA GLY A 329 14.93 23.43 -1.58
C GLY A 329 13.53 24.04 -1.78
N ILE A 330 12.57 23.74 -0.91
CA ILE A 330 11.21 24.32 -0.93
C ILE A 330 11.28 25.83 -0.67
N THR A 331 10.57 26.60 -1.48
CA THR A 331 10.30 28.02 -1.23
C THR A 331 9.13 28.14 -0.26
N ILE A 332 9.41 28.51 0.99
CA ILE A 332 8.39 28.89 1.95
C ILE A 332 8.00 30.34 1.67
N VAL A 333 6.78 30.53 1.18
CA VAL A 333 6.07 31.81 1.26
C VAL A 333 5.39 31.82 2.64
N GLU A 334 5.77 32.77 3.49
CA GLU A 334 5.05 33.01 4.74
C GLU A 334 3.74 33.74 4.41
N ASP A 335 2.69 32.97 4.08
CA ASP A 335 1.32 33.48 4.08
C ASP A 335 0.98 33.90 5.52
N ASP A 336 1.00 35.21 5.74
CA ASP A 336 0.60 35.82 7.00
C ASP A 336 -0.85 35.42 7.30
N ASN A 337 -1.04 34.61 8.34
CA ASN A 337 -2.33 34.02 8.70
C ASN A 337 -3.25 35.05 9.40
N ASN A 338 -3.50 36.16 8.71
CA ASN A 338 -4.42 37.22 9.12
C ASN A 338 -5.33 37.70 7.97
N ALA A 339 -5.43 36.92 6.88
CA ALA A 339 -6.58 37.00 5.99
C ALA A 339 -7.84 36.63 6.79
N LEU A 340 -8.69 37.63 7.05
CA LEU A 340 -9.96 37.48 7.74
C LEU A 340 -10.73 36.27 7.18
N SER A 341 -11.06 35.32 8.07
CA SER A 341 -11.81 34.12 7.74
C SER A 341 -13.18 34.48 7.17
N ARG A 342 -13.27 34.62 5.85
CA ARG A 342 -14.52 34.53 5.11
C ARG A 342 -15.12 33.18 5.51
N ARG A 343 -16.27 33.21 6.18
CA ARG A 343 -17.03 31.99 6.51
C ARG A 343 -17.09 31.13 5.24
N PRO A 344 -16.79 29.83 5.29
CA PRO A 344 -16.96 28.97 4.13
C PRO A 344 -18.43 29.00 3.74
N LEU A 345 -18.74 29.68 2.62
CA LEU A 345 -20.07 29.68 2.03
C LEU A 345 -20.49 28.22 1.82
N LYS A 346 -21.68 27.86 2.27
CA LYS A 346 -22.19 26.48 2.20
C LYS A 346 -22.25 26.08 0.72
N ARG A 347 -21.28 25.28 0.25
CA ARG A 347 -21.17 24.84 -1.15
C ARG A 347 -22.41 23.98 -1.50
N MET A 348 -23.41 24.59 -2.12
CA MET A 348 -24.65 23.89 -2.49
C MET A 348 -24.36 22.88 -3.59
N SER A 349 -24.98 21.71 -3.48
CA SER A 349 -24.92 20.65 -4.49
C SER A 349 -25.60 21.06 -5.79
N SER A 350 -25.32 20.36 -6.89
CA SER A 350 -25.93 20.67 -8.19
C SER A 350 -27.48 20.57 -8.20
N PRO A 351 -28.14 19.64 -7.48
CA PRO A 351 -29.60 19.65 -7.33
C PRO A 351 -30.09 20.85 -6.53
N GLU A 352 -29.50 21.17 -5.37
CA GLU A 352 -29.89 22.33 -4.55
C GLU A 352 -29.78 23.65 -5.33
N LYS A 353 -28.75 23.81 -6.17
CA LYS A 353 -28.60 24.98 -7.06
C LYS A 353 -29.71 25.04 -8.11
N TRP A 354 -30.08 23.90 -8.68
CA TRP A 354 -31.14 23.81 -9.69
C TRP A 354 -32.51 24.08 -9.08
N GLU A 355 -32.83 23.47 -7.93
CA GLU A 355 -34.06 23.70 -7.17
C GLU A 355 -34.19 25.17 -6.75
N ALA A 356 -33.14 25.78 -6.18
CA ALA A 356 -33.16 27.19 -5.83
C ALA A 356 -33.40 28.09 -7.06
N LYS A 357 -32.79 27.78 -8.21
CA LYS A 357 -33.01 28.52 -9.47
C LYS A 357 -34.45 28.37 -9.97
N GLN A 358 -35.05 27.19 -9.84
CA GLN A 358 -36.46 26.95 -10.18
C GLN A 358 -37.43 27.64 -9.21
N LEU A 359 -37.12 27.69 -7.91
CA LEU A 359 -37.92 28.40 -6.91
C LEU A 359 -37.89 29.92 -7.09
N ILE A 360 -36.74 30.49 -7.50
CA ILE A 360 -36.63 31.89 -7.91
C ILE A 360 -37.43 32.13 -9.19
N ALA A 361 -37.31 31.26 -10.21
CA ALA A 361 -38.04 31.38 -11.46
C ALA A 361 -39.57 31.24 -11.29
N ALA A 362 -40.03 30.49 -10.29
CA ALA A 362 -41.43 30.39 -9.88
C ALA A 362 -41.91 31.54 -8.98
N GLY A 363 -41.03 32.47 -8.58
CA GLY A 363 -41.35 33.57 -7.67
C GLY A 363 -41.63 33.14 -6.22
N VAL A 364 -41.22 31.93 -5.83
CA VAL A 364 -41.45 31.33 -4.50
C VAL A 364 -40.32 31.66 -3.53
N LEU A 365 -39.09 31.83 -4.04
CA LEU A 365 -37.94 32.31 -3.27
C LEU A 365 -37.61 33.74 -3.72
N ASP A 366 -37.53 34.68 -2.78
CA ASP A 366 -37.06 36.05 -3.08
C ASP A 366 -35.57 36.00 -3.46
N VAL A 367 -35.16 36.84 -4.41
CA VAL A 367 -33.77 36.94 -4.89
C VAL A 367 -32.81 37.31 -3.75
N ARG A 368 -33.31 38.02 -2.74
CA ARG A 368 -32.58 38.43 -1.53
C ARG A 368 -32.32 37.29 -0.55
N ASP A 369 -33.18 36.27 -0.53
CA ASP A 369 -32.99 35.07 0.29
C ASP A 369 -31.99 34.08 -0.34
N TYR A 370 -31.48 34.38 -1.53
CA TYR A 370 -30.44 33.57 -2.17
C TYR A 370 -29.09 33.74 -1.44
N PRO A 371 -28.41 32.65 -1.00
CA PRO A 371 -27.17 32.74 -0.19
C PRO A 371 -25.95 33.44 -0.82
N MET A 372 -26.08 33.98 -2.03
CA MET A 372 -25.05 34.69 -2.80
C MET A 372 -25.49 36.12 -3.18
N PHE A 373 -26.59 36.61 -2.62
CA PHE A 373 -27.03 38.01 -2.77
C PHE A 373 -26.26 38.90 -1.78
N ASP A 374 -25.81 40.07 -2.24
CA ASP A 374 -25.05 41.03 -1.43
C ASP A 374 -25.82 42.35 -1.33
N GLU A 375 -26.13 42.79 -0.11
CA GLU A 375 -26.89 44.03 0.13
C GLU A 375 -26.09 45.31 -0.19
N GLU A 376 -24.75 45.25 -0.25
CA GLU A 376 -23.94 46.43 -0.57
C GLU A 376 -23.78 46.70 -2.09
N GLY A 377 -24.20 45.75 -2.95
CA GLY A 377 -23.91 45.74 -4.39
C GLY A 377 -25.11 45.62 -5.34
N ASP A 378 -26.33 45.89 -4.87
CA ASP A 378 -27.62 45.91 -5.61
C ASP A 378 -27.75 44.91 -6.79
N GLY A 379 -27.45 43.64 -6.51
CA GLY A 379 -27.46 42.56 -7.51
C GLY A 379 -26.90 41.24 -6.97
N LEU A 380 -27.12 40.14 -7.71
CA LEU A 380 -26.32 38.94 -7.48
C LEU A 380 -24.86 39.22 -7.84
N LEU A 381 -23.93 38.67 -7.05
CA LEU A 381 -22.55 38.51 -7.44
C LEU A 381 -22.47 37.83 -8.83
N TYR A 382 -22.03 38.59 -9.84
CA TYR A 382 -21.47 38.04 -11.07
C TYR A 382 -20.18 37.29 -10.70
N GLN A 383 -20.32 36.04 -10.27
CA GLN A 383 -19.33 35.05 -10.63
C GLN A 383 -19.40 34.89 -12.15
N GLU A 384 -18.31 35.18 -12.84
CA GLU A 384 -18.09 34.60 -14.16
C GLU A 384 -18.34 33.09 -14.07
N GLU A 385 -19.11 32.56 -15.02
CA GLU A 385 -19.40 31.13 -15.06
C GLU A 385 -18.10 30.34 -15.22
N GLY A 386 -17.76 29.55 -14.20
CA GLY A 386 -16.87 28.40 -14.40
C GLY A 386 -15.39 28.71 -14.63
N ALA A 387 -14.85 29.80 -14.08
CA ALA A 387 -13.42 29.93 -13.85
C ALA A 387 -13.07 29.77 -12.35
N GLU A 388 -13.34 28.58 -11.79
CA GLU A 388 -12.24 27.97 -11.02
C GLU A 388 -11.13 27.84 -12.08
N GLU A 389 -10.04 28.62 -11.97
CA GLU A 389 -8.90 28.48 -12.88
C GLU A 389 -8.52 26.99 -12.87
N GLU A 390 -8.83 26.27 -13.97
CA GLU A 390 -8.29 24.94 -14.19
C GLU A 390 -6.78 25.14 -14.31
N LEU A 391 -6.09 25.06 -13.17
CA LEU A 391 -4.65 25.15 -13.09
C LEU A 391 -4.10 23.88 -13.74
N GLU A 392 -4.03 23.93 -15.05
CA GLU A 392 -3.66 22.84 -15.93
C GLU A 392 -2.14 22.71 -15.88
N ILE A 393 -1.70 21.61 -15.28
CA ILE A 393 -0.30 21.36 -15.02
C ILE A 393 0.25 20.52 -16.17
N GLU A 394 1.28 21.05 -16.82
CA GLU A 394 2.04 20.34 -17.85
C GLU A 394 3.36 19.83 -17.25
N LEU A 395 3.87 18.73 -17.80
CA LEU A 395 5.22 18.26 -17.51
C LEU A 395 6.23 19.22 -18.14
N ASN A 396 7.34 19.48 -17.45
CA ASN A 396 8.44 20.22 -18.03
C ASN A 396 9.25 19.30 -18.97
N GLU A 397 9.37 19.68 -20.25
CA GLU A 397 10.11 18.92 -21.27
C GLU A 397 11.60 19.31 -21.35
N ASP A 398 12.08 20.20 -20.48
CA ASP A 398 13.47 20.68 -20.46
C ASP A 398 14.46 19.62 -19.93
N GLU A 399 15.37 19.16 -20.79
CA GLU A 399 16.42 18.20 -20.43
C GLU A 399 17.53 18.83 -19.57
N PRO A 400 18.03 18.15 -18.52
CA PRO A 400 19.16 18.64 -17.73
C PRO A 400 20.45 18.66 -18.57
N ALA A 401 21.29 19.67 -18.33
CA ALA A 401 22.51 19.92 -19.11
C ALA A 401 23.43 18.70 -19.23
N PHE A 402 23.60 17.92 -18.16
CA PHE A 402 24.45 16.72 -18.15
C PHE A 402 23.88 15.50 -18.91
N LEU A 403 22.63 15.53 -19.40
CA LEU A 403 22.01 14.44 -20.19
C LEU A 403 21.64 14.82 -21.63
N GLN A 404 21.94 16.05 -22.05
CA GLN A 404 21.55 16.57 -23.37
C GLN A 404 21.96 15.61 -24.50
N GLY A 405 20.95 15.13 -25.23
CA GLY A 405 21.14 14.22 -26.37
C GLY A 405 21.23 12.72 -26.05
N GLN A 406 21.31 12.30 -24.78
CA GLN A 406 21.22 10.89 -24.39
C GLN A 406 19.76 10.43 -24.17
N SER A 407 18.94 11.32 -23.63
CA SER A 407 17.48 11.23 -23.41
C SER A 407 16.67 10.71 -24.62
N ARG A 408 16.99 11.15 -25.84
CA ARG A 408 16.21 10.82 -27.05
C ARG A 408 16.23 9.33 -27.40
N PHE A 409 17.25 8.60 -26.96
CA PHE A 409 17.33 7.15 -27.09
C PHE A 409 16.44 6.38 -26.08
N SER A 410 15.79 7.07 -25.12
CA SER A 410 14.86 6.45 -24.16
C SER A 410 13.52 6.08 -24.81
N ILE A 411 13.13 6.75 -25.89
CA ILE A 411 11.81 6.60 -26.52
C ILE A 411 11.69 5.22 -27.20
N ASP A 412 12.76 4.69 -27.80
CA ASP A 412 12.79 3.39 -28.49
C ASP A 412 13.13 2.18 -27.57
N MET A 413 12.98 2.32 -26.25
CA MET A 413 13.17 1.20 -25.31
C MET A 413 12.15 0.08 -25.51
N SER A 414 12.64 -1.13 -25.84
CA SER A 414 11.93 -2.39 -25.58
C SER A 414 12.15 -2.81 -24.11
N PRO A 415 11.17 -3.43 -23.44
CA PRO A 415 11.33 -3.87 -22.05
C PRO A 415 12.48 -4.88 -21.92
N VAL A 416 13.11 -4.92 -20.73
CA VAL A 416 14.23 -5.82 -20.45
C VAL A 416 13.83 -7.26 -20.78
N LYS A 417 14.54 -7.89 -21.72
CA LYS A 417 14.24 -9.24 -22.20
C LYS A 417 14.66 -10.28 -21.16
N ILE A 418 13.77 -10.56 -20.20
CA ILE A 418 13.94 -11.60 -19.18
C ILE A 418 13.97 -13.00 -19.83
N PHE A 419 13.20 -13.18 -20.90
CA PHE A 419 13.10 -14.45 -21.62
C PHE A 419 14.19 -14.56 -22.68
N LYS A 420 15.01 -15.62 -22.60
CA LYS A 420 15.94 -16.04 -23.66
C LYS A 420 15.21 -16.39 -24.95
N ASN A 421 14.01 -16.98 -24.85
CA ASN A 421 13.09 -17.18 -25.96
C ASN A 421 11.62 -16.89 -25.54
N PRO A 422 11.01 -15.78 -25.97
CA PRO A 422 9.64 -15.43 -25.59
C PRO A 422 8.58 -16.38 -26.19
N GLU A 423 8.87 -17.05 -27.31
CA GLU A 423 7.96 -18.03 -27.95
C GLU A 423 8.14 -19.47 -27.43
N GLY A 424 9.01 -19.66 -26.44
CA GLY A 424 9.33 -20.95 -25.81
C GLY A 424 8.11 -21.68 -25.23
N SER A 425 8.29 -22.98 -24.98
CA SER A 425 7.28 -23.80 -24.30
C SER A 425 7.05 -23.33 -22.86
N LEU A 426 8.12 -23.01 -22.13
CA LEU A 426 8.05 -22.52 -20.74
C LEU A 426 7.37 -21.14 -20.65
N SER A 427 7.68 -20.25 -21.59
CA SER A 427 7.09 -18.89 -21.65
C SER A 427 5.57 -18.95 -21.86
N ARG A 428 5.09 -19.86 -22.72
CA ARG A 428 3.66 -20.09 -22.93
C ARG A 428 2.96 -20.70 -21.71
N ALA A 429 3.60 -21.66 -21.03
CA ALA A 429 3.06 -22.25 -19.80
C ALA A 429 2.93 -21.21 -18.67
N ALA A 430 3.90 -20.30 -18.51
CA ALA A 430 3.83 -19.21 -17.52
C ALA A 430 2.66 -18.23 -17.78
N ALA A 431 2.44 -17.86 -19.05
CA ALA A 431 1.33 -17.00 -19.44
C ALA A 431 -0.03 -17.70 -19.25
N LEU A 432 -0.14 -18.97 -19.65
CA LEU A 432 -1.36 -19.78 -19.52
C LEU A 432 -1.72 -20.01 -18.06
N GLN A 433 -0.75 -20.32 -17.18
CA GLN A 433 -1.02 -20.49 -15.75
C GLN A 433 -1.51 -19.18 -15.09
N SER A 434 -1.00 -18.03 -15.52
CA SER A 434 -1.48 -16.73 -15.01
C SER A 434 -2.97 -16.51 -15.33
N ALA A 435 -3.45 -17.03 -16.47
CA ALA A 435 -4.88 -17.04 -16.81
C ALA A 435 -5.66 -18.11 -16.01
N LEU A 436 -5.15 -19.35 -15.92
CA LEU A 436 -5.81 -20.43 -15.15
C LEU A 436 -5.95 -20.10 -13.66
N ILE A 437 -4.98 -19.41 -13.04
CA ILE A 437 -5.07 -18.96 -11.64
C ILE A 437 -6.22 -17.97 -11.49
N LYS A 438 -6.38 -17.05 -12.44
CA LYS A 438 -7.49 -16.08 -12.45
C LYS A 438 -8.84 -16.79 -12.61
N GLU A 439 -8.95 -17.73 -13.55
CA GLU A 439 -10.15 -18.54 -13.76
C GLU A 439 -10.51 -19.38 -12.52
N ARG A 440 -9.55 -20.13 -11.96
CA ARG A 440 -9.70 -20.89 -10.70
C ARG A 440 -10.16 -20.02 -9.53
N ARG A 441 -9.70 -18.76 -9.49
CA ARG A 441 -10.14 -17.79 -8.50
C ARG A 441 -11.58 -17.32 -8.76
N GLU A 442 -11.91 -16.97 -10.00
CA GLU A 442 -13.27 -16.54 -10.39
C GLU A 442 -14.30 -17.66 -10.16
N VAL A 443 -13.98 -18.90 -10.53
CA VAL A 443 -14.80 -20.09 -10.24
C VAL A 443 -14.98 -20.28 -8.73
N ARG A 444 -13.94 -20.14 -7.90
CA ARG A 444 -14.06 -20.24 -6.44
C ARG A 444 -14.89 -19.10 -5.84
N GLU A 445 -14.69 -17.86 -6.30
CA GLU A 445 -15.49 -16.71 -5.88
C GLU A 445 -16.96 -16.88 -6.32
N GLN A 446 -17.22 -17.48 -7.48
CA GLN A 446 -18.55 -17.82 -7.96
C GLN A 446 -19.18 -18.95 -7.15
N GLN A 447 -18.49 -20.05 -6.89
CA GLN A 447 -18.95 -21.12 -6.00
C GLN A 447 -19.28 -20.57 -4.60
N GLN A 448 -18.43 -19.71 -4.04
CA GLN A 448 -18.68 -19.07 -2.75
C GLN A 448 -19.90 -18.14 -2.80
N ARG A 449 -20.10 -17.39 -3.90
CA ARG A 449 -21.31 -16.59 -4.10
C ARG A 449 -22.55 -17.47 -4.23
N THR A 450 -22.52 -18.54 -5.00
CA THR A 450 -23.63 -19.49 -5.15
C THR A 450 -23.98 -20.17 -3.83
N MET A 451 -22.97 -20.56 -3.03
CA MET A 451 -23.21 -21.05 -1.66
C MET A 451 -23.89 -19.97 -0.80
N LEU A 452 -23.39 -18.74 -0.80
CA LEU A 452 -23.99 -17.63 -0.03
C LEU A 452 -25.40 -17.26 -0.53
N ASP A 453 -25.71 -17.46 -1.80
CA ASP A 453 -27.02 -17.21 -2.41
C ASP A 453 -28.00 -18.37 -2.16
N SER A 454 -27.48 -19.60 -2.00
CA SER A 454 -28.24 -20.78 -1.58
C SER A 454 -28.60 -20.79 -0.09
N ILE A 455 -27.97 -19.92 0.72
CA ILE A 455 -28.43 -19.67 2.10
C ILE A 455 -29.74 -18.86 2.01
N PRO A 456 -30.87 -19.36 2.53
CA PRO A 456 -32.14 -18.64 2.47
C PRO A 456 -32.03 -17.28 3.15
N LYS A 457 -32.28 -16.20 2.40
CA LYS A 457 -32.13 -14.82 2.88
C LYS A 457 -33.15 -14.43 3.96
N ASP A 458 -34.28 -15.14 4.03
CA ASP A 458 -35.40 -14.84 4.92
C ASP A 458 -35.42 -15.68 6.22
N LEU A 459 -34.31 -15.65 6.98
CA LEU A 459 -34.22 -16.24 8.34
C LEU A 459 -35.21 -15.62 9.37
N ASN A 460 -36.00 -14.61 8.97
CA ASN A 460 -37.02 -13.96 9.80
C ASN A 460 -38.46 -14.40 9.47
N ARG A 461 -38.74 -15.00 8.30
CA ARG A 461 -40.12 -15.38 7.89
C ARG A 461 -40.85 -16.22 8.95
N PRO A 462 -40.24 -17.28 9.55
CA PRO A 462 -40.90 -18.08 10.59
C PRO A 462 -41.21 -17.32 11.90
N TRP A 463 -40.70 -16.09 12.08
CA TRP A 463 -40.98 -15.22 13.22
C TRP A 463 -41.99 -14.11 12.90
N GLU A 464 -42.18 -13.78 11.63
CA GLU A 464 -43.20 -12.85 11.14
C GLU A 464 -44.53 -13.56 10.87
N ASP A 465 -44.50 -14.88 10.60
CA ASP A 465 -45.70 -15.72 10.51
C ASP A 465 -46.30 -16.02 11.90
N PRO A 466 -47.61 -15.75 12.15
CA PRO A 466 -48.30 -16.14 13.37
C PRO A 466 -48.65 -17.64 13.48
N MET A 467 -48.60 -18.41 12.39
CA MET A 467 -48.81 -19.87 12.35
C MET A 467 -47.75 -20.61 11.48
N PRO A 468 -46.46 -20.61 11.86
CA PRO A 468 -45.45 -21.40 11.17
C PRO A 468 -45.62 -22.89 11.52
N GLU A 469 -45.24 -23.77 10.59
CA GLU A 469 -45.33 -25.21 10.82
C GLU A 469 -44.40 -25.68 11.95
N THR A 470 -44.78 -26.77 12.63
CA THR A 470 -44.10 -27.29 13.81
C THR A 470 -42.71 -27.85 13.49
N GLY A 471 -41.72 -26.98 13.45
CA GLY A 471 -40.31 -27.29 13.24
C GLY A 471 -39.49 -26.10 12.71
N GLU A 472 -40.12 -25.22 11.93
CA GLU A 472 -39.41 -24.15 11.20
C GLU A 472 -38.71 -23.14 12.11
N ARG A 473 -39.33 -22.77 13.25
CA ARG A 473 -38.69 -21.89 14.25
C ARG A 473 -37.48 -22.55 14.90
N HIS A 474 -37.50 -23.86 15.11
CA HIS A 474 -36.37 -24.62 15.65
C HIS A 474 -35.24 -24.70 14.63
N LEU A 475 -35.55 -25.00 13.36
CA LEU A 475 -34.59 -25.02 12.26
C LEU A 475 -33.96 -23.64 12.03
N ALA A 476 -34.74 -22.56 12.05
CA ALA A 476 -34.25 -21.19 11.95
C ALA A 476 -33.41 -20.76 13.17
N GLN A 477 -33.70 -21.31 14.36
CA GLN A 477 -32.90 -21.08 15.56
C GLN A 477 -31.59 -21.88 15.55
N GLU A 478 -31.57 -23.10 15.01
CA GLU A 478 -30.34 -23.85 14.74
C GLU A 478 -29.51 -23.18 13.65
N LEU A 479 -30.12 -22.69 12.56
CA LEU A 479 -29.42 -21.93 11.50
C LEU A 479 -28.91 -20.56 11.96
N ARG A 480 -29.49 -19.96 13.02
CA ARG A 480 -28.91 -18.79 13.70
C ARG A 480 -27.83 -19.18 14.74
N GLY A 481 -27.99 -20.33 15.40
CA GLY A 481 -27.08 -20.84 16.43
C GLY A 481 -25.78 -21.40 15.85
N VAL A 482 -25.87 -22.08 14.71
CA VAL A 482 -24.78 -22.32 13.76
C VAL A 482 -24.50 -21.00 13.04
N GLY A 483 -23.91 -20.05 13.76
CA GLY A 483 -23.51 -18.79 13.18
C GLY A 483 -22.54 -19.01 12.01
N LEU A 484 -22.43 -18.01 11.14
CA LEU A 484 -21.43 -17.92 10.05
C LEU A 484 -19.97 -18.10 10.53
N SER A 485 -19.74 -18.18 11.85
CA SER A 485 -18.56 -18.71 12.52
C SER A 485 -18.19 -20.17 12.20
N ALA A 486 -19.07 -20.95 11.54
CA ALA A 486 -18.80 -22.35 11.21
C ALA A 486 -17.94 -22.57 9.95
N TYR A 487 -17.59 -21.52 9.19
CA TYR A 487 -16.48 -21.57 8.22
C TYR A 487 -15.14 -21.37 8.93
N ASP A 488 -14.86 -22.36 9.79
CA ASP A 488 -13.60 -22.59 10.46
C ASP A 488 -12.42 -22.60 9.46
N MET A 489 -11.20 -22.29 9.93
CA MET A 489 -9.99 -22.47 9.12
C MET A 489 -9.98 -23.89 8.49
N PRO A 490 -9.69 -24.04 7.18
CA PRO A 490 -9.70 -25.33 6.51
C PRO A 490 -8.93 -26.38 7.33
N GLU A 491 -9.44 -27.60 7.42
CA GLU A 491 -8.88 -28.62 8.33
C GLU A 491 -7.40 -28.87 8.06
N TRP A 492 -6.99 -28.95 6.78
CA TRP A 492 -5.57 -29.02 6.37
C TRP A 492 -4.71 -27.92 6.99
N LYS A 493 -5.26 -26.72 7.15
CA LYS A 493 -4.58 -25.57 7.73
C LYS A 493 -4.53 -25.66 9.24
N LYS A 494 -5.60 -26.14 9.91
CA LYS A 494 -5.60 -26.45 11.35
C LYS A 494 -4.57 -27.52 11.70
N ASP A 495 -4.51 -28.59 10.91
CA ASP A 495 -3.53 -29.67 11.03
C ASP A 495 -2.10 -29.17 10.81
N ALA A 496 -1.91 -28.17 9.94
CA ALA A 496 -0.66 -27.45 9.76
C ALA A 496 -0.35 -26.42 10.88
N TYR A 497 -1.34 -25.89 11.61
CA TYR A 497 -1.11 -24.94 12.71
C TYR A 497 -0.57 -25.57 14.00
N GLY A 498 -1.06 -26.75 14.41
CA GLY A 498 -0.55 -27.45 15.59
C GLY A 498 -0.83 -26.73 16.93
N LYS A 499 -0.28 -27.24 18.03
CA LYS A 499 -0.54 -26.73 19.41
C LYS A 499 0.70 -26.36 20.24
N ALA A 500 1.91 -26.54 19.71
CA ALA A 500 3.15 -26.24 20.44
C ALA A 500 4.27 -25.80 19.50
N LEU A 501 5.12 -24.89 19.99
CA LEU A 501 6.38 -24.50 19.36
C LEU A 501 7.47 -25.53 19.70
N THR A 502 7.58 -26.58 18.87
CA THR A 502 8.76 -27.44 18.85
C THR A 502 9.89 -26.74 18.10
N PHE A 503 10.97 -26.43 18.81
CA PHE A 503 12.27 -26.27 18.16
C PHE A 503 12.76 -27.69 17.83
N GLY A 504 13.09 -27.94 16.56
CA GLY A 504 13.44 -29.27 16.05
C GLY A 504 14.55 -29.98 16.84
N GLN A 505 14.68 -31.30 16.64
CA GLN A 505 15.53 -32.15 17.49
C GLN A 505 16.95 -31.61 17.63
N ARG A 506 17.36 -31.32 18.88
CA ARG A 506 18.76 -31.09 19.21
C ARG A 506 19.56 -32.36 18.92
N SER A 507 20.61 -32.23 18.10
CA SER A 507 21.56 -33.31 17.84
C SER A 507 22.09 -33.91 19.14
N LYS A 508 22.24 -35.24 19.16
CA LYS A 508 22.78 -36.00 20.31
C LYS A 508 24.30 -35.90 20.45
N LEU A 509 25.00 -35.38 19.44
CA LEU A 509 26.46 -35.21 19.43
C LEU A 509 26.86 -33.92 20.16
N SER A 510 28.06 -33.88 20.75
CA SER A 510 28.58 -32.62 21.28
C SER A 510 28.76 -31.58 20.16
N ILE A 511 28.74 -30.29 20.51
CA ILE A 511 28.95 -29.20 19.55
C ILE A 511 30.31 -29.35 18.86
N GLN A 512 31.33 -29.81 19.60
CA GLN A 512 32.68 -29.98 19.07
C GLN A 512 32.75 -31.13 18.06
N ASP A 513 32.11 -32.27 18.36
CA ASP A 513 32.00 -33.41 17.43
C ASP A 513 31.20 -33.04 16.16
N GLN A 514 30.14 -32.24 16.32
CA GLN A 514 29.38 -31.70 15.18
C GLN A 514 30.29 -30.85 14.27
N ARG A 515 31.07 -29.92 14.83
CA ARG A 515 32.03 -29.09 14.07
C ARG A 515 33.08 -29.94 13.37
N GLN A 516 33.68 -30.91 14.05
CA GLN A 516 34.67 -31.83 13.46
C GLN A 516 34.07 -32.72 12.36
N SER A 517 32.77 -33.02 12.46
CA SER A 517 32.06 -33.79 11.44
C SER A 517 31.86 -33.03 10.14
N LEU A 518 32.02 -31.71 10.06
CA LEU A 518 31.74 -30.95 8.83
C LEU A 518 32.81 -31.17 7.74
N PRO A 519 32.44 -31.20 6.43
CA PRO A 519 33.40 -31.38 5.34
C PRO A 519 34.59 -30.41 5.38
N ILE A 520 34.34 -29.14 5.68
CA ILE A 520 35.36 -28.09 5.76
C ILE A 520 36.42 -28.33 6.85
N TYR A 521 36.12 -29.10 7.91
CA TYR A 521 37.07 -29.35 8.99
C TYR A 521 38.32 -30.10 8.51
N LYS A 522 38.15 -31.05 7.57
CA LYS A 522 39.27 -31.80 6.97
C LYS A 522 40.28 -30.88 6.27
N LEU A 523 39.77 -29.80 5.66
CA LEU A 523 40.56 -28.84 4.89
C LEU A 523 40.92 -27.57 5.68
N LYS A 524 40.67 -27.54 7.00
CA LYS A 524 40.89 -26.36 7.85
C LYS A 524 42.29 -25.74 7.70
N LYS A 525 43.33 -26.58 7.71
CA LYS A 525 44.73 -26.10 7.59
C LYS A 525 45.02 -25.51 6.21
N GLU A 526 44.59 -26.19 5.16
CA GLU A 526 44.75 -25.76 3.76
C GLU A 526 44.00 -24.47 3.48
N LEU A 527 42.79 -24.30 4.03
CA LEU A 527 42.01 -23.07 3.94
C LEU A 527 42.73 -21.89 4.62
N ILE A 528 43.23 -22.06 5.85
CA ILE A 528 43.96 -21.00 6.56
C ILE A 528 45.22 -20.60 5.79
N GLN A 529 45.95 -21.56 5.22
CA GLN A 529 47.10 -21.30 4.36
C GLN A 529 46.69 -20.55 3.08
N ALA A 530 45.62 -20.98 2.40
CA ALA A 530 45.12 -20.32 1.20
C ALA A 530 44.70 -18.87 1.44
N VAL A 531 44.06 -18.56 2.59
CA VAL A 531 43.70 -17.18 2.98
C VAL A 531 44.94 -16.36 3.38
N HIS A 532 45.97 -16.98 3.95
CA HIS A 532 47.23 -16.30 4.24
C HIS A 532 48.00 -15.93 2.95
N ASP A 533 48.02 -16.81 1.97
CA ASP A 533 48.82 -16.65 0.76
C ASP A 533 48.12 -15.82 -0.33
N ASN A 534 46.78 -15.78 -0.34
CA ASN A 534 45.99 -15.03 -1.33
C ASN A 534 45.26 -13.84 -0.68
N GLN A 535 45.36 -12.65 -1.26
CA GLN A 535 44.63 -11.49 -0.75
C GLN A 535 43.11 -11.59 -1.00
N VAL A 536 42.74 -12.13 -2.16
CA VAL A 536 41.37 -12.49 -2.52
C VAL A 536 41.29 -14.00 -2.73
N LEU A 537 40.27 -14.66 -2.17
CA LEU A 537 40.05 -16.10 -2.32
C LEU A 537 38.58 -16.38 -2.65
N VAL A 538 38.32 -17.10 -3.75
CA VAL A 538 36.99 -17.61 -4.06
C VAL A 538 36.86 -19.00 -3.44
N VAL A 539 35.92 -19.20 -2.50
CA VAL A 539 35.67 -20.50 -1.86
C VAL A 539 34.37 -21.09 -2.40
N ILE A 540 34.49 -22.17 -3.16
CA ILE A 540 33.35 -22.99 -3.58
C ILE A 540 33.08 -24.05 -2.52
N GLY A 541 31.82 -24.27 -2.21
CA GLY A 541 31.41 -25.49 -1.51
C GLY A 541 29.91 -25.58 -1.43
N GLU A 542 29.38 -26.80 -1.36
CA GLU A 542 27.93 -27.02 -1.29
C GLU A 542 27.32 -26.38 -0.03
N THR A 543 26.01 -26.16 -0.07
CA THR A 543 25.26 -25.74 1.13
C THR A 543 25.29 -26.85 2.19
N GLY A 544 25.55 -26.50 3.45
CA GLY A 544 25.76 -27.47 4.53
C GLY A 544 27.20 -27.97 4.71
N SER A 545 28.14 -27.61 3.83
CA SER A 545 29.57 -27.99 3.98
C SER A 545 30.30 -27.30 5.14
N GLY A 546 29.69 -26.28 5.75
CA GLY A 546 30.24 -25.53 6.89
C GLY A 546 30.88 -24.18 6.55
N LYS A 547 30.81 -23.69 5.30
CA LYS A 547 31.40 -22.40 4.88
C LYS A 547 31.09 -21.25 5.86
N THR A 548 29.82 -20.86 5.93
CA THR A 548 29.35 -19.68 6.67
C THR A 548 29.59 -19.73 8.18
N THR A 549 29.49 -20.93 8.77
CA THR A 549 29.64 -21.11 10.21
C THR A 549 31.10 -21.28 10.62
N GLN A 550 31.91 -22.03 9.86
CA GLN A 550 33.26 -22.39 10.29
C GLN A 550 34.37 -21.48 9.74
N VAL A 551 34.24 -20.88 8.55
CA VAL A 551 35.32 -20.05 7.96
C VAL A 551 35.65 -18.87 8.88
N THR A 552 34.63 -18.15 9.35
CA THR A 552 34.77 -17.03 10.29
C THR A 552 35.42 -17.45 11.61
N GLN A 553 34.98 -18.58 12.20
CA GLN A 553 35.56 -19.15 13.42
C GLN A 553 37.03 -19.55 13.23
N TYR A 554 37.37 -20.23 12.14
CA TYR A 554 38.76 -20.65 11.86
C TYR A 554 39.70 -19.47 11.64
N LEU A 555 39.21 -18.36 11.09
CA LEU A 555 40.00 -17.14 10.91
C LEU A 555 40.16 -16.35 12.22
N ALA A 556 39.15 -16.38 13.11
CA ALA A 556 39.30 -15.88 14.48
C ALA A 556 40.31 -16.71 15.27
N GLU A 557 40.21 -18.04 15.22
CA GLU A 557 41.17 -18.98 15.82
C GLU A 557 42.59 -18.83 15.23
N ALA A 558 42.73 -18.43 13.97
CA ALA A 558 44.01 -18.12 13.32
C ALA A 558 44.56 -16.71 13.65
N GLY A 559 43.88 -15.93 14.50
CA GLY A 559 44.37 -14.65 15.01
C GLY A 559 44.07 -13.41 14.15
N TYR A 560 43.25 -13.51 13.10
CA TYR A 560 42.87 -12.35 12.27
C TYR A 560 42.08 -11.29 13.06
N THR A 561 41.46 -11.67 14.18
CA THR A 561 40.74 -10.79 15.11
C THR A 561 41.65 -9.82 15.88
N THR A 562 42.95 -10.09 15.95
CA THR A 562 43.93 -9.20 16.63
C THR A 562 44.15 -7.86 15.92
N ARG A 563 43.82 -7.78 14.61
CA ARG A 563 44.03 -6.60 13.77
C ARG A 563 42.76 -5.82 13.45
N GLY A 564 41.59 -6.37 13.76
CA GLY A 564 40.29 -5.87 13.35
C GLY A 564 39.23 -6.98 13.37
N LYS A 565 37.98 -6.62 13.14
CA LYS A 565 36.83 -7.52 13.16
C LYS A 565 36.77 -8.36 11.88
N ILE A 566 36.12 -9.52 11.96
CA ILE A 566 35.78 -10.35 10.80
C ILE A 566 34.32 -10.06 10.43
N GLY A 567 34.13 -9.46 9.25
CA GLY A 567 32.80 -9.18 8.71
C GLY A 567 32.35 -10.32 7.79
N CYS A 568 31.18 -10.91 8.03
CA CYS A 568 30.56 -11.85 7.10
C CYS A 568 29.21 -11.29 6.63
N THR A 569 29.07 -11.06 5.32
CA THR A 569 27.80 -10.59 4.76
C THR A 569 26.89 -11.76 4.39
N GLN A 570 25.60 -11.51 4.43
CA GLN A 570 24.52 -12.43 4.06
C GLN A 570 23.46 -11.65 3.29
N PRO A 571 22.98 -12.12 2.13
CA PRO A 571 21.92 -11.43 1.41
C PRO A 571 20.60 -11.40 2.20
N ARG A 572 20.35 -12.39 3.07
CA ARG A 572 19.08 -12.55 3.79
C ARG A 572 19.19 -12.27 5.29
N ARG A 573 18.34 -11.35 5.79
CA ARG A 573 18.23 -10.98 7.22
C ARG A 573 18.12 -12.18 8.16
N VAL A 574 17.22 -13.12 7.86
CA VAL A 574 16.97 -14.30 8.73
C VAL A 574 18.21 -15.21 8.78
N ALA A 575 18.96 -15.33 7.68
CA ALA A 575 20.21 -16.10 7.65
C ALA A 575 21.29 -15.41 8.50
N ALA A 576 21.47 -14.09 8.38
CA ALA A 576 22.41 -13.35 9.22
C ALA A 576 22.14 -13.57 10.72
N MET A 577 20.87 -13.49 11.16
CA MET A 577 20.48 -13.71 12.55
C MET A 577 20.68 -15.17 13.00
N SER A 578 20.23 -16.15 12.20
CA SER A 578 20.27 -17.56 12.58
C SER A 578 21.70 -18.10 12.62
N VAL A 579 22.52 -17.71 11.65
CA VAL A 579 23.95 -18.02 11.61
C VAL A 579 24.67 -17.37 12.78
N ALA A 580 24.48 -16.07 13.03
CA ALA A 580 25.13 -15.39 14.16
C ALA A 580 24.78 -16.05 15.50
N LYS A 581 23.50 -16.38 15.71
CA LYS A 581 23.06 -17.12 16.90
C LYS A 581 23.72 -18.50 17.00
N ARG A 582 23.72 -19.27 15.91
CA ARG A 582 24.35 -20.59 15.87
C ARG A 582 25.85 -20.53 16.12
N VAL A 583 26.52 -19.51 15.60
CA VAL A 583 27.97 -19.32 15.79
C VAL A 583 28.29 -18.83 17.20
N ALA A 584 27.45 -17.99 17.82
CA ALA A 584 27.57 -17.67 19.24
C ALA A 584 27.43 -18.94 20.12
N GLU A 585 26.45 -19.80 19.82
CA GLU A 585 26.28 -21.11 20.48
C GLU A 585 27.48 -22.06 20.25
N GLU A 586 28.13 -22.01 19.07
CA GLU A 586 29.31 -22.82 18.75
C GLU A 586 30.63 -22.28 19.31
N PHE A 587 30.73 -20.96 19.52
CA PHE A 587 31.88 -20.25 20.06
C PHE A 587 31.85 -20.22 21.60
N GLY A 588 30.65 -20.31 22.21
CA GLY A 588 30.44 -20.34 23.66
C GLY A 588 30.13 -18.98 24.30
N CYS A 589 29.88 -17.94 23.50
CA CYS A 589 29.55 -16.59 23.96
C CYS A 589 28.04 -16.31 23.92
N ARG A 590 27.58 -15.20 24.51
CA ARG A 590 26.21 -14.70 24.25
C ARG A 590 26.18 -13.90 22.95
N LEU A 591 25.03 -13.93 22.29
CA LEU A 591 24.80 -13.16 21.08
C LEU A 591 24.82 -11.65 21.41
N GLY A 592 25.69 -10.90 20.73
CA GLY A 592 25.97 -9.49 20.99
C GLY A 592 27.24 -9.22 21.79
N GLU A 593 27.89 -10.26 22.34
CA GLU A 593 29.24 -10.18 22.91
C GLU A 593 30.28 -10.36 21.79
N GLU A 594 31.10 -11.42 21.81
CA GLU A 594 32.14 -11.70 20.81
C GLU A 594 31.59 -11.95 19.40
N VAL A 595 30.42 -12.58 19.31
CA VAL A 595 29.68 -12.83 18.06
C VAL A 595 28.40 -12.01 18.07
N GLY A 596 28.21 -11.18 17.04
CA GLY A 596 27.04 -10.30 16.90
C GLY A 596 26.52 -10.23 15.47
N TYR A 597 25.39 -9.54 15.28
CA TYR A 597 24.85 -9.26 13.96
C TYR A 597 24.30 -7.85 13.78
N ALA A 598 24.39 -7.31 12.57
CA ALA A 598 23.81 -6.01 12.20
C ALA A 598 22.97 -6.14 10.92
N ILE A 599 21.68 -5.86 11.02
CA ILE A 599 20.73 -5.85 9.90
C ILE A 599 19.91 -4.55 9.90
N ARG A 600 19.24 -4.24 8.79
CA ARG A 600 18.42 -3.02 8.70
C ARG A 600 17.33 -3.02 9.79
N PHE A 601 17.34 -1.96 10.62
CA PHE A 601 16.50 -1.74 11.80
C PHE A 601 16.78 -2.58 13.05
N GLU A 602 17.86 -3.38 13.09
CA GLU A 602 18.18 -4.24 14.25
C GLU A 602 19.69 -4.51 14.31
N ASP A 603 20.36 -4.01 15.36
CA ASP A 603 21.79 -4.19 15.59
C ASP A 603 22.01 -4.82 16.97
N CYS A 604 22.67 -5.97 16.97
CA CYS A 604 23.03 -6.76 18.14
C CYS A 604 24.53 -7.01 18.11
N THR A 605 25.28 -5.90 18.25
CA THR A 605 26.75 -5.88 18.36
C THR A 605 27.19 -4.99 19.53
N GLY A 606 28.36 -5.30 20.08
CA GLY A 606 29.00 -4.55 21.14
C GLY A 606 30.44 -4.13 20.77
N PRO A 607 31.14 -3.41 21.66
CA PRO A 607 32.56 -3.10 21.47
C PRO A 607 33.39 -4.38 21.30
N GLU A 608 33.16 -5.38 22.17
CA GLU A 608 33.82 -6.69 22.21
C GLU A 608 33.53 -7.61 21.00
N THR A 609 32.60 -7.24 20.10
CA THR A 609 32.26 -8.10 18.96
C THR A 609 33.42 -8.23 17.98
N VAL A 610 33.96 -9.43 17.84
CA VAL A 610 35.07 -9.77 16.94
C VAL A 610 34.60 -10.42 15.63
N ILE A 611 33.49 -11.17 15.66
CA ILE A 611 32.83 -11.72 14.47
C ILE A 611 31.47 -11.04 14.30
N LYS A 612 31.28 -10.34 13.18
CA LYS A 612 30.05 -9.59 12.88
C LYS A 612 29.40 -10.12 11.61
N TYR A 613 28.23 -10.73 11.75
CA TYR A 613 27.38 -11.10 10.63
C TYR A 613 26.49 -9.92 10.24
N MET A 614 26.36 -9.61 8.96
CA MET A 614 25.55 -8.47 8.54
C MET A 614 24.87 -8.69 7.20
N THR A 615 23.84 -7.90 6.90
CA THR A 615 23.32 -7.85 5.52
C THR A 615 24.22 -7.01 4.62
N ASP A 616 24.33 -7.35 3.34
CA ASP A 616 25.14 -6.63 2.35
C ASP A 616 24.92 -5.11 2.37
N GLY A 617 23.66 -4.66 2.46
CA GLY A 617 23.30 -3.24 2.56
C GLY A 617 23.74 -2.54 3.85
N MET A 618 24.06 -3.27 4.92
CA MET A 618 24.68 -2.71 6.13
C MET A 618 26.18 -2.51 5.93
N LEU A 619 26.88 -3.42 5.24
CA LEU A 619 28.29 -3.22 4.89
C LEU A 619 28.46 -2.01 3.96
N LEU A 620 27.60 -1.87 2.94
CA LEU A 620 27.58 -0.67 2.09
C LEU A 620 27.39 0.62 2.89
N ARG A 621 26.58 0.59 3.95
CA ARG A 621 26.36 1.75 4.81
C ARG A 621 27.55 2.04 5.71
N GLU A 622 28.32 1.04 6.09
CA GLU A 622 29.59 1.24 6.80
C GLU A 622 30.66 1.82 5.87
N ILE A 623 30.69 1.44 4.58
CA ILE A 623 31.54 2.06 3.56
C ILE A 623 31.22 3.55 3.36
N LEU A 624 29.95 3.96 3.45
CA LEU A 624 29.57 5.39 3.41
C LEU A 624 30.16 6.22 4.55
N VAL A 625 30.44 5.61 5.71
CA VAL A 625 30.99 6.28 6.90
C VAL A 625 32.52 6.14 6.97
N ASP A 626 33.04 4.99 6.53
CA ASP A 626 34.47 4.66 6.49
C ASP A 626 34.79 3.92 5.18
N GLU A 627 35.16 4.68 4.15
CA GLU A 627 35.58 4.17 2.84
C GLU A 627 36.74 3.16 2.93
N SER A 628 37.53 3.21 4.00
CA SER A 628 38.70 2.35 4.19
C SER A 628 38.37 1.03 4.89
N LEU A 629 37.18 0.89 5.49
CA LEU A 629 36.78 -0.20 6.38
C LEU A 629 37.86 -0.52 7.43
N SER A 630 38.36 0.52 8.12
CA SER A 630 39.41 0.48 9.14
C SER A 630 39.17 -0.55 10.25
N GLN A 631 37.91 -0.83 10.56
CA GLN A 631 37.48 -1.75 11.61
C GLN A 631 37.62 -3.23 11.23
N TYR A 632 37.82 -3.58 9.95
CA TYR A 632 37.80 -4.96 9.47
C TYR A 632 39.18 -5.44 8.99
N SER A 633 39.54 -6.68 9.37
CA SER A 633 40.74 -7.38 8.89
C SER A 633 40.43 -8.37 7.78
N VAL A 634 39.24 -8.98 7.82
CA VAL A 634 38.73 -9.91 6.80
C VAL A 634 37.26 -9.61 6.52
N ILE A 635 36.90 -9.60 5.23
CA ILE A 635 35.52 -9.52 4.75
C ILE A 635 35.19 -10.79 3.97
N MET A 636 34.11 -11.46 4.37
CA MET A 636 33.56 -12.63 3.71
C MET A 636 32.21 -12.28 3.09
N LEU A 637 32.14 -12.23 1.76
CA LEU A 637 30.91 -12.06 1.00
C LEU A 637 30.31 -13.44 0.72
N ASP A 638 29.26 -13.81 1.45
CA ASP A 638 28.66 -15.15 1.35
C ASP A 638 27.37 -15.20 0.55
N GLU A 639 27.09 -16.38 0.01
CA GLU A 639 26.05 -16.63 -1.00
C GLU A 639 26.10 -15.62 -2.16
N ALA A 640 27.32 -15.27 -2.60
CA ALA A 640 27.63 -14.35 -3.70
C ALA A 640 26.92 -14.69 -5.03
N HIS A 641 26.41 -15.92 -5.16
CA HIS A 641 25.62 -16.40 -6.28
C HIS A 641 24.16 -15.92 -6.29
N GLU A 642 23.62 -15.35 -5.20
CA GLU A 642 22.30 -14.71 -5.21
C GLU A 642 22.31 -13.39 -6.02
N ARG A 643 23.49 -12.79 -6.25
CA ARG A 643 23.72 -11.61 -7.12
C ARG A 643 22.74 -10.46 -6.83
N THR A 644 22.63 -10.11 -5.54
CA THR A 644 21.80 -8.98 -5.12
C THR A 644 22.41 -7.66 -5.57
N ILE A 645 21.61 -6.60 -5.67
CA ILE A 645 22.11 -5.28 -6.06
C ILE A 645 23.22 -4.78 -5.13
N HIS A 646 23.12 -5.10 -3.84
CA HIS A 646 24.10 -4.67 -2.85
C HIS A 646 25.40 -5.47 -2.95
N THR A 647 25.32 -6.77 -3.23
CA THR A 647 26.49 -7.63 -3.45
C THR A 647 27.30 -7.16 -4.67
N ASP A 648 26.63 -6.82 -5.78
CA ASP A 648 27.29 -6.38 -7.01
C ASP A 648 28.00 -5.02 -6.86
N VAL A 649 27.43 -4.09 -6.09
CA VAL A 649 28.08 -2.81 -5.75
C VAL A 649 29.26 -3.04 -4.79
N LEU A 650 29.11 -3.94 -3.80
CA LEU A 650 30.20 -4.35 -2.92
C LEU A 650 31.37 -4.96 -3.69
N PHE A 651 31.13 -5.74 -4.74
CA PHE A 651 32.21 -6.30 -5.55
C PHE A 651 33.10 -5.21 -6.17
N GLY A 652 32.51 -4.18 -6.79
CA GLY A 652 33.27 -3.08 -7.38
C GLY A 652 34.02 -2.23 -6.34
N LEU A 653 33.36 -1.92 -5.22
CA LEU A 653 33.97 -1.18 -4.11
C LEU A 653 35.13 -1.94 -3.48
N LEU A 654 34.93 -3.21 -3.13
CA LEU A 654 35.94 -4.04 -2.48
C LEU A 654 37.09 -4.39 -3.42
N LYS A 655 36.85 -4.56 -4.73
CA LYS A 655 37.90 -4.71 -5.75
C LYS A 655 38.81 -3.47 -5.83
N GLN A 656 38.26 -2.27 -5.62
CA GLN A 656 39.06 -1.04 -5.50
C GLN A 656 39.76 -0.92 -4.13
N LEU A 657 39.09 -1.30 -3.04
CA LEU A 657 39.64 -1.23 -1.68
C LEU A 657 40.81 -2.20 -1.48
N VAL A 658 40.69 -3.44 -1.97
CA VAL A 658 41.75 -4.47 -1.96
C VAL A 658 43.05 -3.96 -2.62
N LYS A 659 42.94 -3.19 -3.71
CA LYS A 659 44.11 -2.52 -4.33
C LYS A 659 44.74 -1.44 -3.45
N ARG A 660 43.97 -0.79 -2.57
CA ARG A 660 44.44 0.29 -1.67
C ARG A 660 44.93 -0.25 -0.32
N ARG A 661 44.39 -1.37 0.15
CA ARG A 661 44.68 -2.01 1.45
C ARG A 661 45.21 -3.44 1.28
N PRO A 662 46.53 -3.64 1.07
CA PRO A 662 47.13 -4.96 0.87
C PRO A 662 46.94 -5.92 2.07
N GLU A 663 46.68 -5.39 3.27
CA GLU A 663 46.47 -6.14 4.49
C GLU A 663 45.04 -6.68 4.66
N LEU A 664 44.05 -6.09 3.97
CA LEU A 664 42.66 -6.54 3.99
C LEU A 664 42.52 -7.82 3.16
N ARG A 665 41.90 -8.85 3.75
CA ARG A 665 41.58 -10.10 3.05
C ARG A 665 40.12 -10.15 2.63
N LEU A 666 39.87 -10.55 1.39
CA LEU A 666 38.53 -10.71 0.81
C LEU A 666 38.27 -12.18 0.50
N ILE A 667 37.20 -12.73 1.05
CA ILE A 667 36.74 -14.10 0.78
C ILE A 667 35.39 -13.99 0.09
N VAL A 668 35.25 -14.60 -1.08
CA VAL A 668 33.98 -14.65 -1.82
C VAL A 668 33.50 -16.09 -1.80
N THR A 669 32.41 -16.38 -1.11
CA THR A 669 31.91 -17.75 -0.94
C THR A 669 30.65 -17.99 -1.78
N SER A 670 30.66 -19.11 -2.51
CA SER A 670 29.60 -19.51 -3.43
C SER A 670 29.28 -21.00 -3.31
N ALA A 671 28.05 -21.35 -3.69
CA ALA A 671 27.57 -22.72 -3.80
C ALA A 671 27.45 -23.20 -5.26
N THR A 672 27.81 -22.36 -6.24
CA THR A 672 27.62 -22.63 -7.68
C THR A 672 28.93 -22.67 -8.46
N LEU A 673 28.87 -23.29 -9.65
CA LEU A 673 30.01 -23.51 -10.56
C LEU A 673 30.51 -22.26 -11.31
N ASP A 674 29.89 -21.08 -11.13
CA ASP A 674 30.28 -19.83 -11.84
C ASP A 674 31.54 -19.16 -11.26
N ALA A 675 32.38 -19.94 -10.57
CA ALA A 675 33.56 -19.47 -9.85
C ALA A 675 34.66 -18.92 -10.77
N GLU A 676 34.72 -19.38 -12.03
CA GLU A 676 35.61 -18.81 -13.05
C GLU A 676 35.29 -17.34 -13.32
N LYS A 677 34.00 -16.97 -13.33
CA LYS A 677 33.58 -15.57 -13.50
C LYS A 677 33.97 -14.71 -12.30
N PHE A 678 33.79 -15.23 -11.08
CA PHE A 678 34.27 -14.55 -9.87
C PHE A 678 35.79 -14.39 -9.86
N SER A 679 36.54 -15.45 -10.19
CA SER A 679 38.00 -15.42 -10.29
C SER A 679 38.47 -14.40 -11.33
N GLY A 680 37.96 -14.47 -12.56
CA GLY A 680 38.31 -13.54 -13.64
C GLY A 680 38.01 -12.08 -13.31
N TYR A 681 36.90 -11.80 -12.61
CA TYR A 681 36.59 -10.47 -12.13
C TYR A 681 37.54 -10.00 -11.01
N PHE A 682 37.91 -10.88 -10.06
CA PHE A 682 38.83 -10.58 -8.96
C PHE A 682 40.30 -10.94 -9.30
N PHE A 683 40.81 -10.40 -10.41
CA PHE A 683 42.24 -10.49 -10.79
C PHE A 683 42.77 -11.92 -11.05
N ASN A 684 41.93 -12.83 -11.52
CA ASN A 684 42.22 -14.27 -11.65
C ASN A 684 42.63 -14.90 -10.31
N CYS A 685 41.96 -14.53 -9.20
CA CYS A 685 42.28 -15.05 -7.88
C CYS A 685 42.04 -16.56 -7.76
N ASN A 686 42.77 -17.20 -6.84
CA ASN A 686 42.70 -18.65 -6.65
C ASN A 686 41.30 -19.12 -6.19
N ILE A 687 40.94 -20.32 -6.63
CA ILE A 687 39.65 -20.98 -6.36
C ILE A 687 39.90 -22.15 -5.40
N PHE A 688 39.30 -22.09 -4.22
CA PHE A 688 39.36 -23.14 -3.20
C PHE A 688 38.06 -23.94 -3.17
N THR A 689 38.11 -25.20 -3.60
CA THR A 689 36.92 -26.06 -3.68
C THR A 689 36.84 -27.01 -2.49
N ILE A 690 35.80 -26.84 -1.67
CA ILE A 690 35.48 -27.77 -0.59
C ILE A 690 34.64 -28.92 -1.18
N PRO A 691 35.11 -30.18 -1.11
CA PRO A 691 34.38 -31.31 -1.63
C PRO A 691 33.06 -31.50 -0.88
N GLY A 692 32.04 -31.81 -1.67
CA GLY A 692 30.66 -31.97 -1.21
C GLY A 692 30.43 -33.13 -0.27
N ARG A 693 29.21 -33.18 0.26
CA ARG A 693 28.64 -34.35 0.96
C ARG A 693 27.32 -34.81 0.36
N THR A 694 26.92 -34.22 -0.77
CA THR A 694 25.72 -34.64 -1.48
C THR A 694 25.84 -36.10 -1.90
N PHE A 695 24.80 -36.85 -1.58
CA PHE A 695 24.53 -38.14 -2.18
C PHE A 695 24.02 -37.93 -3.62
N PRO A 696 24.21 -38.90 -4.53
CA PRO A 696 23.73 -38.78 -5.89
C PRO A 696 22.21 -38.57 -5.94
N VAL A 697 21.77 -37.66 -6.81
CA VAL A 697 20.36 -37.39 -7.09
C VAL A 697 20.05 -37.79 -8.52
N GLU A 698 19.10 -38.70 -8.69
CA GLU A 698 18.58 -39.07 -10.01
C GLU A 698 17.71 -37.93 -10.57
N ILE A 699 17.96 -37.49 -11.81
CA ILE A 699 17.22 -36.40 -12.44
C ILE A 699 16.31 -36.95 -13.53
N LEU A 700 15.01 -36.80 -13.33
CA LEU A 700 13.95 -37.24 -14.24
C LEU A 700 13.32 -36.01 -14.91
N TYR A 701 13.11 -36.07 -16.23
CA TYR A 701 12.46 -35.01 -17.02
C TYR A 701 11.15 -35.53 -17.62
N THR A 702 10.14 -34.67 -17.78
CA THR A 702 8.96 -35.02 -18.57
C THR A 702 9.32 -35.19 -20.04
N LYS A 703 8.62 -36.11 -20.73
CA LYS A 703 8.82 -36.36 -22.17
C LYS A 703 8.18 -35.29 -23.05
N GLN A 704 7.12 -34.65 -22.55
CA GLN A 704 6.36 -33.60 -23.22
C GLN A 704 6.23 -32.39 -22.28
N PRO A 705 6.07 -31.17 -22.80
CA PRO A 705 5.86 -29.98 -21.97
C PRO A 705 4.44 -29.97 -21.40
N GLU A 706 4.32 -29.89 -20.07
CA GLU A 706 3.04 -29.80 -19.37
C GLU A 706 2.46 -28.38 -19.50
N SER A 707 1.18 -28.27 -19.87
CA SER A 707 0.49 -26.98 -19.99
C SER A 707 0.07 -26.41 -18.62
N ASP A 708 -0.47 -27.26 -17.74
CA ASP A 708 -0.71 -26.95 -16.33
C ASP A 708 0.27 -27.70 -15.43
N TYR A 709 1.40 -27.06 -15.17
CA TYR A 709 2.42 -27.59 -14.27
C TYR A 709 1.96 -27.75 -12.83
N LEU A 710 0.88 -27.06 -12.39
CA LEU A 710 0.40 -27.17 -11.02
C LEU A 710 -0.28 -28.52 -10.81
N ASP A 711 -1.20 -28.91 -11.69
CA ASP A 711 -1.88 -30.20 -11.57
C ASP A 711 -0.92 -31.38 -11.79
N ALA A 712 -0.04 -31.28 -12.80
CA ALA A 712 1.03 -32.26 -13.01
C ALA A 712 1.93 -32.42 -11.77
N ALA A 713 2.22 -31.33 -11.05
CA ALA A 713 2.94 -31.40 -9.78
C ALA A 713 2.17 -32.12 -8.68
N LEU A 714 0.86 -31.87 -8.53
CA LEU A 714 0.05 -32.55 -7.52
C LEU A 714 -0.08 -34.05 -7.82
N ILE A 715 -0.26 -34.42 -9.09
CA ILE A 715 -0.26 -35.82 -9.54
C ILE A 715 1.09 -36.48 -9.21
N THR A 716 2.20 -35.80 -9.49
CA THR A 716 3.55 -36.29 -9.18
C THR A 716 3.77 -36.49 -7.67
N VAL A 717 3.28 -35.58 -6.81
CA VAL A 717 3.31 -35.74 -5.35
C VAL A 717 2.59 -37.03 -4.93
N LEU A 718 1.37 -37.24 -5.43
CA LEU A 718 0.55 -38.41 -5.07
C LEU A 718 1.15 -39.71 -5.60
N GLN A 719 1.69 -39.71 -6.83
CA GLN A 719 2.41 -40.85 -7.38
C GLN A 719 3.62 -41.23 -6.51
N ILE A 720 4.48 -40.27 -6.18
CA ILE A 720 5.64 -40.49 -5.29
C ILE A 720 5.20 -41.04 -3.93
N HIS A 721 4.13 -40.49 -3.34
CA HIS A 721 3.61 -40.95 -2.05
C HIS A 721 3.11 -42.40 -2.08
N LEU A 722 2.57 -42.86 -3.22
CA LEU A 722 2.03 -44.21 -3.39
C LEU A 722 3.06 -45.24 -3.86
N THR A 723 4.04 -44.86 -4.69
CA THR A 723 4.93 -45.83 -5.37
C THR A 723 6.38 -45.81 -4.90
N GLU A 724 6.87 -44.71 -4.34
CA GLU A 724 8.28 -44.57 -3.94
C GLU A 724 8.47 -44.87 -2.44
N PRO A 725 9.65 -45.37 -2.01
CA PRO A 725 9.93 -45.70 -0.60
C PRO A 725 9.94 -44.47 0.34
N GLU A 726 10.18 -44.71 1.65
CA GLU A 726 10.15 -43.66 2.67
C GLU A 726 11.09 -42.48 2.35
N GLY A 727 10.57 -41.26 2.48
CA GLY A 727 11.31 -40.03 2.30
C GLY A 727 10.36 -38.85 2.04
N ASP A 728 10.70 -37.68 2.58
CA ASP A 728 9.84 -36.50 2.46
C ASP A 728 9.99 -35.83 1.09
N VAL A 729 8.93 -35.12 0.68
CA VAL A 729 8.82 -34.47 -0.63
C VAL A 729 8.93 -32.96 -0.48
N LEU A 730 9.70 -32.31 -1.36
CA LEU A 730 9.76 -30.86 -1.50
C LEU A 730 9.24 -30.46 -2.89
N LEU A 731 8.10 -29.78 -2.92
CA LEU A 731 7.49 -29.23 -4.14
C LEU A 731 7.75 -27.73 -4.22
N PHE A 732 8.35 -27.26 -5.32
CA PHE A 732 8.52 -25.83 -5.61
C PHE A 732 7.32 -25.26 -6.37
N LEU A 733 6.72 -24.17 -5.86
CA LEU A 733 5.66 -23.38 -6.52
C LEU A 733 6.00 -21.88 -6.50
N THR A 734 5.27 -21.06 -7.26
CA THR A 734 5.70 -19.68 -7.55
C THR A 734 5.23 -18.65 -6.52
N GLY A 735 4.14 -18.91 -5.78
CA GLY A 735 3.63 -17.98 -4.77
C GLY A 735 2.48 -18.49 -3.90
N GLN A 736 2.06 -17.68 -2.93
CA GLN A 736 1.10 -18.06 -1.89
C GLN A 736 -0.21 -18.63 -2.45
N GLU A 737 -0.82 -18.01 -3.46
CA GLU A 737 -2.13 -18.45 -3.97
C GLU A 737 -2.07 -19.85 -4.60
N GLU A 738 -0.97 -20.18 -5.31
CA GLU A 738 -0.72 -21.53 -5.82
C GLU A 738 -0.49 -22.52 -4.67
N ILE A 739 0.28 -22.13 -3.65
CA ILE A 739 0.61 -22.99 -2.50
C ILE A 739 -0.65 -23.31 -1.67
N ASP A 740 -1.42 -22.29 -1.27
CA ASP A 740 -2.64 -22.49 -0.48
C ASP A 740 -3.67 -23.31 -1.29
N HIS A 741 -3.71 -23.19 -2.62
CA HIS A 741 -4.52 -24.06 -3.49
C HIS A 741 -4.00 -25.49 -3.58
N ALA A 742 -2.71 -25.68 -3.83
CA ALA A 742 -2.05 -26.99 -3.90
C ALA A 742 -2.25 -27.79 -2.61
N CYS A 743 -2.06 -27.14 -1.46
CA CYS A 743 -2.28 -27.77 -0.16
C CYS A 743 -3.73 -28.20 0.04
N GLN A 744 -4.71 -27.38 -0.36
CA GLN A 744 -6.12 -27.75 -0.32
C GLN A 744 -6.43 -28.93 -1.25
N SER A 745 -6.03 -28.87 -2.52
CA SER A 745 -6.32 -29.93 -3.49
C SER A 745 -5.61 -31.25 -3.18
N LEU A 746 -4.39 -31.22 -2.62
CA LEU A 746 -3.73 -32.42 -2.11
C LEU A 746 -4.50 -33.04 -0.94
N TYR A 747 -4.99 -32.22 0.00
CA TYR A 747 -5.77 -32.71 1.14
C TYR A 747 -7.11 -33.33 0.71
N GLU A 748 -7.79 -32.71 -0.24
CA GLU A 748 -9.04 -33.23 -0.83
C GLU A 748 -8.80 -34.55 -1.58
N ARG A 749 -7.74 -34.64 -2.41
CA ARG A 749 -7.35 -35.88 -3.11
C ARG A 749 -6.94 -36.98 -2.13
N MET A 750 -6.19 -36.66 -1.07
CA MET A 750 -5.84 -37.61 -0.01
C MET A 750 -7.06 -38.13 0.76
N LYS A 751 -8.07 -37.29 1.02
CA LYS A 751 -9.35 -37.75 1.59
C LYS A 751 -10.09 -38.71 0.66
N GLY A 752 -10.08 -38.45 -0.65
CA GLY A 752 -10.67 -39.33 -1.67
C GLY A 752 -10.01 -40.71 -1.79
N LEU A 753 -8.69 -40.80 -1.54
CA LEU A 753 -7.92 -42.04 -1.58
C LEU A 753 -8.20 -43.02 -0.41
N GLY A 754 -8.87 -42.57 0.64
CA GLY A 754 -9.34 -43.42 1.75
C GLY A 754 -8.25 -43.89 2.72
N LYS A 755 -8.63 -44.79 3.64
CA LYS A 755 -7.81 -45.19 4.81
C LYS A 755 -6.66 -46.17 4.51
N ASN A 756 -6.56 -46.68 3.28
CA ASN A 756 -5.55 -47.67 2.91
C ASN A 756 -4.21 -47.04 2.51
N VAL A 757 -4.15 -45.71 2.41
CA VAL A 757 -2.95 -44.95 2.04
C VAL A 757 -2.32 -44.35 3.30
N PRO A 758 -0.97 -44.37 3.45
CA PRO A 758 -0.29 -43.68 4.55
C PRO A 758 -0.66 -42.19 4.64
N GLU A 759 -0.67 -41.64 5.85
CA GLU A 759 -1.06 -40.23 6.05
C GLU A 759 0.00 -39.26 5.51
N LEU A 760 -0.47 -38.23 4.81
CA LEU A 760 0.36 -37.21 4.16
C LEU A 760 0.28 -35.88 4.92
N ILE A 761 1.38 -35.46 5.55
CA ILE A 761 1.48 -34.20 6.30
C ILE A 761 1.85 -33.08 5.33
N ILE A 762 0.89 -32.22 5.02
CA ILE A 762 1.06 -31.11 4.05
C ILE A 762 1.45 -29.83 4.80
N LEU A 763 2.62 -29.25 4.48
CA LEU A 763 3.13 -28.03 5.11
C LEU A 763 3.47 -26.95 4.06
N PRO A 764 2.81 -25.78 4.06
CA PRO A 764 3.14 -24.67 3.15
C PRO A 764 4.34 -23.84 3.66
N VAL A 765 5.14 -23.28 2.75
CA VAL A 765 6.27 -22.38 3.09
C VAL A 765 6.38 -21.21 2.11
N TYR A 766 6.12 -20.00 2.61
CA TYR A 766 6.32 -18.75 1.87
C TYR A 766 6.71 -17.62 2.83
N SER A 767 7.30 -16.55 2.29
CA SER A 767 7.92 -15.47 3.08
C SER A 767 6.95 -14.73 4.03
N ALA A 768 5.67 -14.64 3.67
CA ALA A 768 4.63 -14.01 4.50
C ALA A 768 4.06 -14.90 5.61
N LEU A 769 4.45 -16.19 5.66
CA LEU A 769 3.95 -17.15 6.63
C LEU A 769 4.51 -16.87 8.05
N PRO A 770 3.72 -17.02 9.14
CA PRO A 770 4.21 -16.85 10.50
C PRO A 770 5.41 -17.76 10.82
N SER A 771 6.36 -17.23 11.61
CA SER A 771 7.62 -17.92 11.95
C SER A 771 7.40 -19.26 12.69
N GLU A 772 6.29 -19.41 13.40
CA GLU A 772 5.88 -20.64 14.11
C GLU A 772 5.59 -21.77 13.10
N MET A 773 4.82 -21.46 12.06
CA MET A 773 4.53 -22.38 10.94
C MET A 773 5.78 -22.75 10.16
N GLN A 774 6.64 -21.76 9.88
CA GLN A 774 7.92 -21.99 9.22
C GLN A 774 8.85 -22.89 10.04
N SER A 775 8.67 -23.00 11.35
CA SER A 775 9.49 -23.86 12.21
C SER A 775 9.08 -25.34 12.13
N ARG A 776 7.78 -25.65 11.97
CA ARG A 776 7.28 -27.03 11.87
C ARG A 776 7.85 -27.84 10.69
N ILE A 777 8.40 -27.20 9.66
CA ILE A 777 8.98 -27.94 8.53
C ILE A 777 10.27 -28.69 8.91
N PHE A 778 10.95 -28.24 9.97
CA PHE A 778 12.15 -28.89 10.51
C PHE A 778 11.81 -30.07 11.43
N ASP A 779 10.55 -30.24 11.84
CA ASP A 779 10.14 -31.41 12.61
C ASP A 779 10.13 -32.66 11.68
N PRO A 780 10.69 -33.79 12.13
CA PRO A 780 10.70 -35.03 11.35
C PRO A 780 9.29 -35.61 11.23
N ALA A 781 9.00 -36.29 10.11
CA ALA A 781 7.75 -37.01 9.94
C ALA A 781 7.63 -38.14 11.01
N PRO A 782 6.45 -38.34 11.62
CA PRO A 782 6.21 -39.51 12.47
C PRO A 782 6.37 -40.83 11.68
N PRO A 783 6.81 -41.93 12.31
CA PRO A 783 6.97 -43.22 11.63
C PRO A 783 5.71 -43.65 10.87
N GLY A 784 5.88 -44.09 9.63
CA GLY A 784 4.76 -44.49 8.75
C GLY A 784 3.95 -43.33 8.15
N LYS A 785 4.35 -42.07 8.35
CA LYS A 785 3.78 -40.89 7.68
C LYS A 785 4.83 -40.23 6.78
N ARG A 786 4.38 -39.53 5.74
CA ARG A 786 5.25 -38.74 4.84
C ARG A 786 4.93 -37.25 4.96
N LYS A 787 5.94 -36.39 4.96
CA LYS A 787 5.78 -34.93 4.90
C LYS A 787 5.94 -34.45 3.46
N VAL A 788 5.03 -33.59 3.01
CA VAL A 788 5.15 -32.82 1.77
C VAL A 788 5.28 -31.35 2.15
N VAL A 789 6.42 -30.77 1.83
CA VAL A 789 6.68 -29.34 1.99
C VAL A 789 6.42 -28.66 0.65
N VAL A 790 5.45 -27.75 0.61
CA VAL A 790 5.08 -26.99 -0.59
C VAL A 790 5.62 -25.57 -0.43
N ALA A 791 6.69 -25.23 -1.16
CA ALA A 791 7.53 -24.07 -0.88
C ALA A 791 7.74 -23.15 -2.10
N THR A 792 8.02 -21.87 -1.85
CA THR A 792 8.63 -20.99 -2.86
C THR A 792 10.15 -21.19 -2.95
N ASN A 793 10.83 -20.36 -3.74
CA ASN A 793 12.29 -20.22 -3.78
C ASN A 793 12.96 -19.92 -2.41
N ILE A 794 12.19 -19.69 -1.34
CA ILE A 794 12.71 -19.65 0.03
C ILE A 794 13.46 -20.94 0.42
N ALA A 795 13.02 -22.10 -0.07
CA ALA A 795 13.66 -23.39 0.19
C ALA A 795 14.90 -23.68 -0.69
N GLU A 796 15.12 -22.87 -1.73
CA GLU A 796 16.12 -23.11 -2.80
C GLU A 796 17.57 -22.95 -2.34
N ALA A 797 17.84 -22.00 -1.44
CA ALA A 797 19.19 -21.68 -0.94
C ALA A 797 19.29 -21.88 0.58
N SER A 798 18.60 -21.05 1.37
CA SER A 798 18.91 -20.81 2.78
C SER A 798 18.25 -21.74 3.82
N LEU A 799 17.42 -22.70 3.42
CA LEU A 799 16.76 -23.64 4.35
C LEU A 799 17.32 -25.06 4.19
N THR A 800 17.73 -25.67 5.30
CA THR A 800 18.05 -27.11 5.42
C THR A 800 16.89 -27.84 6.07
N ILE A 801 16.07 -28.48 5.25
CA ILE A 801 15.00 -29.37 5.71
C ILE A 801 15.55 -30.79 5.66
N ASP A 802 15.69 -31.42 6.82
CA ASP A 802 16.14 -32.79 6.92
C ASP A 802 15.01 -33.76 6.52
N GLY A 803 15.39 -34.88 5.91
CA GLY A 803 14.46 -35.93 5.47
C GLY A 803 13.92 -35.78 4.04
N ILE A 804 14.26 -34.71 3.30
CA ILE A 804 13.87 -34.55 1.90
C ILE A 804 14.67 -35.51 1.01
N PHE A 805 13.99 -36.48 0.39
CA PHE A 805 14.56 -37.40 -0.62
C PHE A 805 13.99 -37.17 -2.02
N TYR A 806 12.80 -36.55 -2.12
CA TYR A 806 12.11 -36.31 -3.38
C TYR A 806 11.92 -34.81 -3.61
N VAL A 807 12.38 -34.31 -4.75
CA VAL A 807 12.15 -32.92 -5.19
C VAL A 807 11.28 -32.92 -6.44
N ILE A 808 10.28 -32.04 -6.47
CA ILE A 808 9.47 -31.75 -7.67
C ILE A 808 9.71 -30.29 -8.05
N ASP A 809 10.22 -30.08 -9.26
CA ASP A 809 10.56 -28.76 -9.80
C ASP A 809 9.77 -28.48 -11.09
N PRO A 810 8.73 -27.63 -11.03
CA PRO A 810 8.04 -27.11 -12.20
C PRO A 810 8.89 -26.18 -13.08
N GLY A 811 10.03 -25.68 -12.59
CA GLY A 811 10.91 -24.82 -13.39
C GLY A 811 10.54 -23.32 -13.39
N PHE A 812 9.66 -22.88 -12.48
CA PHE A 812 9.22 -21.49 -12.40
C PHE A 812 9.55 -20.81 -11.05
N ALA A 813 9.58 -19.48 -11.07
CA ALA A 813 9.65 -18.60 -9.90
C ALA A 813 9.01 -17.24 -10.22
N LYS A 814 8.52 -16.51 -9.21
CA LYS A 814 8.19 -15.08 -9.35
C LYS A 814 9.44 -14.24 -9.17
N GLN A 815 9.69 -13.31 -10.09
CA GLN A 815 10.78 -12.34 -10.04
C GLN A 815 10.19 -10.93 -10.10
N ASN A 816 10.80 -9.98 -9.37
CA ASN A 816 10.46 -8.57 -9.53
C ASN A 816 11.16 -8.00 -10.76
N VAL A 817 10.41 -7.21 -11.53
CA VAL A 817 10.83 -6.59 -12.78
C VAL A 817 10.39 -5.13 -12.76
N TYR A 818 11.36 -4.23 -12.65
CA TYR A 818 11.16 -2.80 -12.84
C TYR A 818 11.09 -2.49 -14.33
N ASN A 819 10.08 -1.72 -14.75
CA ASN A 819 10.01 -1.12 -16.07
C ASN A 819 10.38 0.38 -15.97
N PRO A 820 11.59 0.80 -16.39
CA PRO A 820 12.00 2.20 -16.30
C PRO A 820 11.10 3.18 -17.05
N LYS A 821 10.41 2.71 -18.11
CA LYS A 821 9.46 3.52 -18.88
C LYS A 821 8.15 3.79 -18.14
N GLN A 822 7.75 2.90 -17.23
CA GLN A 822 6.48 3.00 -16.49
C GLN A 822 6.65 3.42 -15.02
N GLY A 823 7.89 3.44 -14.51
CA GLY A 823 8.14 3.54 -13.07
C GLY A 823 7.58 2.39 -12.24
N LEU A 824 7.09 1.32 -12.88
CA LEU A 824 6.39 0.21 -12.22
C LEU A 824 7.32 -0.95 -11.90
N ASP A 825 7.29 -1.39 -10.65
CA ASP A 825 7.77 -2.72 -10.23
C ASP A 825 6.65 -3.75 -10.43
N SER A 826 6.97 -4.86 -11.10
CA SER A 826 6.01 -5.91 -11.44
C SER A 826 6.52 -7.31 -11.08
N LEU A 827 5.70 -8.08 -10.37
CA LEU A 827 6.01 -9.47 -10.00
C LEU A 827 5.54 -10.44 -11.08
N VAL A 828 6.44 -10.81 -11.99
CA VAL A 828 6.16 -11.66 -13.14
C VAL A 828 6.59 -13.11 -12.86
N ILE A 829 5.81 -14.09 -13.35
CA ILE A 829 6.20 -15.51 -13.33
C ILE A 829 7.21 -15.76 -14.46
N THR A 830 8.40 -16.20 -14.10
CA THR A 830 9.54 -16.41 -15.01
C THR A 830 10.09 -17.83 -14.89
N PRO A 831 10.55 -18.45 -15.99
CA PRO A 831 11.36 -19.66 -15.93
C PRO A 831 12.62 -19.45 -15.08
N ILE A 832 13.06 -20.50 -14.38
CA ILE A 832 14.30 -20.46 -13.59
C ILE A 832 15.55 -20.66 -14.46
N SER A 833 16.70 -20.34 -13.88
CA SER A 833 18.00 -20.65 -14.48
C SER A 833 18.40 -22.11 -14.24
N GLN A 834 19.31 -22.63 -15.06
CA GLN A 834 19.91 -23.96 -14.86
C GLN A 834 20.66 -24.04 -13.52
N ALA A 835 21.28 -22.94 -13.06
CA ALA A 835 21.87 -22.85 -11.73
C ALA A 835 20.83 -23.04 -10.61
N SER A 836 19.70 -22.35 -10.68
CA SER A 836 18.57 -22.50 -9.76
C SER A 836 18.02 -23.94 -9.77
N ALA A 837 17.77 -24.50 -10.94
CA ALA A 837 17.31 -25.89 -11.12
C ALA A 837 18.29 -26.94 -10.54
N LYS A 838 19.61 -26.67 -10.56
CA LYS A 838 20.63 -27.51 -9.90
C LYS A 838 20.55 -27.39 -8.37
N GLN A 839 20.36 -26.19 -7.83
CA GLN A 839 20.22 -25.98 -6.38
C GLN A 839 18.95 -26.63 -5.82
N ARG A 840 17.84 -26.56 -6.56
CA ARG A 840 16.58 -27.26 -6.25
C ARG A 840 16.78 -28.77 -6.21
N ALA A 841 17.36 -29.36 -7.26
CA ALA A 841 17.68 -30.79 -7.30
C ALA A 841 18.59 -31.23 -6.14
N GLY A 842 19.62 -30.42 -5.81
CA GLY A 842 20.54 -30.67 -4.70
C GLY A 842 19.88 -30.72 -3.32
N ARG A 843 18.62 -30.29 -3.15
CA ARG A 843 17.88 -30.44 -1.88
C ARG A 843 17.59 -31.90 -1.54
N ALA A 844 17.38 -32.76 -2.55
CA ALA A 844 17.14 -34.20 -2.38
C ALA A 844 18.37 -34.99 -1.94
N GLY A 845 19.58 -34.51 -2.24
CA GLY A 845 20.83 -35.23 -2.02
C GLY A 845 21.50 -34.98 -0.66
N ARG A 846 20.82 -34.33 0.29
CA ARG A 846 21.45 -33.85 1.54
C ARG A 846 21.57 -34.90 2.63
N THR A 847 20.53 -35.71 2.82
CA THR A 847 20.47 -36.74 3.88
C THR A 847 20.80 -38.14 3.35
N GLY A 848 20.53 -38.41 2.07
CA GLY A 848 20.80 -39.68 1.40
C GLY A 848 20.54 -39.57 -0.11
N PRO A 849 20.70 -40.67 -0.87
CA PRO A 849 20.43 -40.68 -2.30
C PRO A 849 18.95 -40.38 -2.60
N GLY A 850 18.69 -39.45 -3.52
CA GLY A 850 17.34 -38.93 -3.76
C GLY A 850 16.96 -38.85 -5.25
N LYS A 851 15.74 -38.37 -5.52
CA LYS A 851 15.21 -38.18 -6.88
C LYS A 851 14.70 -36.75 -7.08
N CYS A 852 14.91 -36.18 -8.27
CA CYS A 852 14.42 -34.89 -8.68
C CYS A 852 13.56 -35.03 -9.96
N TYR A 853 12.27 -34.76 -9.85
CA TYR A 853 11.30 -34.79 -10.94
C TYR A 853 11.13 -33.37 -11.50
N ARG A 854 11.56 -33.16 -12.74
CA ARG A 854 11.47 -31.90 -13.46
C ARG A 854 10.29 -31.95 -14.42
N LEU A 855 9.31 -31.06 -14.25
CA LEU A 855 8.08 -31.04 -15.05
C LEU A 855 8.24 -30.32 -16.40
N TYR A 856 9.46 -30.34 -16.92
CA TYR A 856 9.87 -29.74 -18.18
C TYR A 856 10.84 -30.68 -18.90
N THR A 857 10.86 -30.58 -20.23
CA THR A 857 11.70 -31.44 -21.06
C THR A 857 13.19 -31.10 -20.90
N GLU A 858 14.05 -32.08 -21.16
CA GLU A 858 15.51 -31.84 -21.18
C GLU A 858 15.91 -30.82 -22.26
N SER A 859 15.20 -30.77 -23.39
CA SER A 859 15.41 -29.78 -24.44
C SER A 859 15.09 -28.35 -23.96
N ALA A 860 14.02 -28.15 -23.19
CA ALA A 860 13.69 -26.86 -22.59
C ALA A 860 14.76 -26.44 -21.54
N TYR A 861 15.21 -27.37 -20.71
CA TYR A 861 16.29 -27.12 -19.74
C TYR A 861 17.59 -26.65 -20.41
N ARG A 862 18.02 -27.30 -21.50
CA ARG A 862 19.26 -26.93 -22.21
C ARG A 862 19.11 -25.66 -23.06
N ASN A 863 18.00 -25.50 -23.77
CA ASN A 863 17.85 -24.48 -24.80
C ASN A 863 17.07 -23.24 -24.35
N GLU A 864 15.95 -23.39 -23.63
CA GLU A 864 15.09 -22.28 -23.21
C GLU A 864 15.56 -21.59 -21.93
N MET A 865 16.03 -22.35 -20.92
CA MET A 865 16.52 -21.78 -19.66
C MET A 865 17.87 -21.06 -19.83
N SER A 866 18.10 -20.03 -19.01
CA SER A 866 19.41 -19.35 -18.91
C SER A 866 20.39 -20.18 -18.06
N PRO A 867 21.72 -20.14 -18.34
CA PRO A 867 22.70 -20.87 -17.51
C PRO A 867 22.70 -20.40 -16.05
N THR A 868 22.70 -19.09 -15.85
CA THR A 868 22.71 -18.40 -14.55
C THR A 868 21.48 -17.49 -14.42
N THR A 869 21.18 -17.08 -13.19
CA THR A 869 20.11 -16.12 -12.91
C THR A 869 20.58 -14.72 -13.29
N ILE A 870 19.74 -13.95 -13.96
CA ILE A 870 20.01 -12.53 -14.27
C ILE A 870 20.24 -11.78 -12.94
N PRO A 871 21.30 -10.96 -12.78
CA PRO A 871 21.55 -10.20 -11.56
C PRO A 871 20.41 -9.22 -11.21
N GLU A 872 20.24 -8.89 -9.93
CA GLU A 872 19.20 -7.93 -9.52
C GLU A 872 19.42 -6.52 -10.10
N ILE A 873 20.68 -6.08 -10.21
CA ILE A 873 21.04 -4.76 -10.74
C ILE A 873 20.55 -4.50 -12.18
N GLN A 874 20.25 -5.55 -12.95
CA GLN A 874 19.69 -5.43 -14.30
C GLN A 874 18.15 -5.42 -14.36
N ARG A 875 17.45 -5.59 -13.21
CA ARG A 875 15.99 -5.83 -13.15
C ARG A 875 15.23 -4.94 -12.17
N ILE A 876 15.89 -4.15 -11.32
CA ILE A 876 15.23 -3.34 -10.29
C ILE A 876 15.53 -1.84 -10.45
N ASN A 877 14.75 -0.98 -9.79
CA ASN A 877 15.01 0.46 -9.78
C ASN A 877 16.37 0.78 -9.12
N LEU A 878 17.21 1.54 -9.82
CA LEU A 878 18.57 1.88 -9.40
C LEU A 878 18.66 3.16 -8.55
N GLY A 879 17.57 3.92 -8.36
CA GLY A 879 17.58 5.24 -7.70
C GLY A 879 18.32 5.29 -6.36
N THR A 880 17.99 4.40 -5.42
CA THR A 880 18.65 4.32 -4.10
C THR A 880 20.13 3.94 -4.22
N THR A 881 20.48 3.04 -5.15
CA THR A 881 21.86 2.60 -5.38
C THR A 881 22.71 3.70 -6.04
N THR A 882 22.18 4.35 -7.07
CA THR A 882 22.77 5.52 -7.74
C THR A 882 23.07 6.64 -6.74
N LEU A 883 22.13 6.94 -5.83
CA LEU A 883 22.31 7.92 -4.77
C LEU A 883 23.47 7.53 -3.83
N ASN A 884 23.52 6.28 -3.39
CA ASN A 884 24.56 5.79 -2.49
C ASN A 884 25.94 5.76 -3.18
N MET A 885 26.04 5.33 -4.44
CA MET A 885 27.30 5.34 -5.19
C MET A 885 27.83 6.77 -5.41
N LYS A 886 26.96 7.73 -5.73
CA LYS A 886 27.31 9.16 -5.80
C LYS A 886 27.74 9.72 -4.43
N ALA A 887 27.15 9.24 -3.33
CA ALA A 887 27.54 9.62 -1.97
C ALA A 887 28.93 9.06 -1.57
N MET A 888 29.30 7.89 -2.08
CA MET A 888 30.66 7.31 -1.99
C MET A 888 31.69 8.00 -2.92
N GLY A 889 31.32 9.11 -3.57
CA GLY A 889 32.21 9.84 -4.49
C GLY A 889 32.39 9.22 -5.87
N ILE A 890 31.62 8.19 -6.23
CA ILE A 890 31.66 7.59 -7.58
C ILE A 890 30.88 8.48 -8.54
N ASN A 891 31.58 9.41 -9.20
CA ASN A 891 30.98 10.36 -10.12
C ASN A 891 30.65 9.76 -11.48
N ASP A 892 31.51 8.90 -12.04
CA ASP A 892 31.23 8.14 -13.26
C ASP A 892 30.66 6.76 -12.91
N LEU A 893 29.37 6.59 -13.18
CA LEU A 893 28.63 5.35 -12.96
C LEU A 893 28.62 4.44 -14.21
N LEU A 894 28.89 5.01 -15.39
CA LEU A 894 28.91 4.27 -16.66
C LEU A 894 30.24 3.53 -16.84
N SER A 895 31.35 4.12 -16.37
CA SER A 895 32.66 3.49 -16.34
C SER A 895 32.91 2.62 -15.08
N PHE A 896 31.92 2.45 -14.19
CA PHE A 896 32.12 1.69 -12.96
C PHE A 896 32.28 0.19 -13.27
N ASP A 897 33.24 -0.44 -12.58
CA ASP A 897 33.66 -1.83 -12.78
C ASP A 897 32.65 -2.82 -12.18
N PHE A 898 31.44 -2.87 -12.74
CA PHE A 898 30.43 -3.88 -12.44
C PHE A 898 30.81 -5.23 -13.09
N MET A 899 30.55 -6.34 -12.40
CA MET A 899 30.72 -7.68 -12.97
C MET A 899 29.76 -7.94 -14.15
N ASP A 900 28.51 -7.47 -14.02
CA ASP A 900 27.51 -7.42 -15.08
C ASP A 900 26.85 -6.04 -15.00
N PRO A 901 27.19 -5.07 -15.87
CA PRO A 901 26.65 -3.72 -15.75
C PRO A 901 25.13 -3.67 -16.00
N PRO A 902 24.41 -2.74 -15.35
CA PRO A 902 23.03 -2.42 -15.71
C PRO A 902 22.95 -1.81 -17.12
N SER A 903 21.74 -1.72 -17.68
CA SER A 903 21.56 -0.95 -18.92
C SER A 903 21.84 0.54 -18.67
N PRO A 904 22.56 1.25 -19.57
CA PRO A 904 22.83 2.67 -19.42
C PRO A 904 21.55 3.50 -19.21
N GLN A 905 20.45 3.14 -19.88
CA GLN A 905 19.15 3.80 -19.74
C GLN A 905 18.53 3.65 -18.33
N ALA A 906 18.76 2.53 -17.63
CA ALA A 906 18.30 2.38 -16.25
C ALA A 906 19.08 3.28 -15.28
N LEU A 907 20.38 3.48 -15.52
CA LEU A 907 21.20 4.45 -14.79
C LEU A 907 20.78 5.90 -15.10
N ILE A 908 20.57 6.24 -16.38
CA ILE A 908 20.10 7.57 -16.80
C ILE A 908 18.74 7.90 -16.16
N SER A 909 17.76 7.01 -16.25
CA SER A 909 16.44 7.18 -15.62
C SER A 909 16.53 7.37 -14.09
N ALA A 910 17.40 6.61 -13.42
CA ALA A 910 17.67 6.80 -12.00
C ALA A 910 18.32 8.17 -11.69
N MET A 911 19.22 8.66 -12.55
CA MET A 911 19.81 10.00 -12.42
C MET A 911 18.80 11.12 -12.69
N GLU A 912 17.89 10.96 -13.66
CA GLU A 912 16.79 11.89 -13.95
C GLU A 912 15.84 12.02 -12.76
N GLN A 913 15.47 10.89 -12.13
CA GLN A 913 14.65 10.88 -10.91
C GLN A 913 15.35 11.60 -9.74
N LEU A 914 16.65 11.35 -9.52
CA LEU A 914 17.43 12.01 -8.47
C LEU A 914 17.67 13.51 -8.73
N TYR A 915 17.87 13.91 -9.99
CA TYR A 915 17.95 15.31 -10.39
C TYR A 915 16.63 16.06 -10.14
N SER A 916 15.51 15.44 -10.52
CA SER A 916 14.17 15.97 -10.32
C SER A 916 13.82 16.13 -8.83
N LEU A 917 14.25 15.19 -7.97
CA LEU A 917 14.17 15.32 -6.51
C LEU A 917 15.05 16.45 -5.92
N GLY A 918 16.02 16.96 -6.69
CA GLY A 918 17.04 17.92 -6.23
C GLY A 918 18.20 17.29 -5.46
N ALA A 919 18.36 15.96 -5.54
CA ALA A 919 19.51 15.26 -4.97
C ALA A 919 20.77 15.47 -5.83
N LEU A 920 20.62 15.62 -7.15
CA LEU A 920 21.68 15.99 -8.08
C LEU A 920 21.53 17.43 -8.58
N ASP A 921 22.65 18.05 -8.95
CA ASP A 921 22.72 19.35 -9.63
C ASP A 921 22.79 19.21 -11.16
N GLU A 922 22.94 20.33 -11.85
CA GLU A 922 23.00 20.42 -13.33
C GLU A 922 24.29 19.84 -13.92
N GLU A 923 25.29 19.52 -13.09
CA GLU A 923 26.54 18.83 -13.47
C GLU A 923 26.47 17.32 -13.15
N GLY A 924 25.37 16.85 -12.53
CA GLY A 924 25.22 15.45 -12.11
C GLY A 924 26.01 15.09 -10.84
N LEU A 925 26.43 16.09 -10.06
CA LEU A 925 27.10 15.94 -8.76
C LEU A 925 26.08 15.98 -7.61
N LEU A 926 26.50 15.48 -6.44
CA LEU A 926 25.61 15.29 -5.29
C LEU A 926 25.46 16.57 -4.45
N THR A 927 24.24 17.11 -4.41
CA THR A 927 23.93 18.35 -3.69
C THR A 927 24.02 18.17 -2.16
N LYS A 928 24.01 19.29 -1.41
CA LYS A 928 23.89 19.26 0.06
C LYS A 928 22.62 18.52 0.54
N LEU A 929 21.55 18.59 -0.25
CA LEU A 929 20.32 17.84 -0.01
C LEU A 929 20.53 16.35 -0.31
N GLY A 930 21.11 16.01 -1.47
CA GLY A 930 21.42 14.63 -1.87
C GLY A 930 22.30 13.89 -0.86
N ARG A 931 23.34 14.55 -0.31
CA ARG A 931 24.17 13.98 0.77
C ARG A 931 23.33 13.63 2.00
N LYS A 932 22.47 14.56 2.46
CA LYS A 932 21.56 14.29 3.59
C LYS A 932 20.55 13.20 3.28
N MET A 933 20.11 13.04 2.03
CA MET A 933 19.20 11.98 1.62
C MET A 933 19.84 10.59 1.66
N ALA A 934 21.12 10.46 1.25
CA ALA A 934 21.87 9.20 1.24
C ALA A 934 22.15 8.65 2.65
N GLU A 935 22.22 9.51 3.65
CA GLU A 935 22.40 9.13 5.06
C GLU A 935 21.21 8.37 5.66
N PHE A 936 20.01 8.57 5.13
CA PHE A 936 18.81 7.87 5.60
C PHE A 936 18.67 6.51 4.89
N PRO A 937 18.38 5.42 5.63
CA PRO A 937 18.14 4.10 5.05
C PRO A 937 16.70 4.03 4.53
N LEU A 938 16.37 4.90 3.58
CA LEU A 938 15.04 5.13 3.01
C LEU A 938 15.19 5.39 1.51
N ASP A 939 14.11 5.15 0.77
CA ASP A 939 14.06 5.42 -0.67
C ASP A 939 14.09 6.94 -0.93
N PRO A 940 14.72 7.43 -2.03
CA PRO A 940 14.91 8.87 -2.24
C PRO A 940 13.64 9.74 -2.10
N PRO A 941 12.44 9.33 -2.59
CA PRO A 941 11.19 10.06 -2.32
C PRO A 941 10.84 10.19 -0.82
N LEU A 942 11.07 9.14 -0.02
CA LEU A 942 10.82 9.14 1.42
C LEU A 942 11.87 9.99 2.17
N SER A 943 13.14 9.93 1.77
CA SER A 943 14.20 10.81 2.31
C SER A 943 13.91 12.28 2.01
N LYS A 944 13.42 12.60 0.80
CA LYS A 944 12.98 13.94 0.42
C LYS A 944 11.78 14.41 1.25
N MET A 945 10.76 13.55 1.42
CA MET A 945 9.59 13.83 2.27
C MET A 945 9.99 14.10 3.73
N LEU A 946 10.93 13.34 4.29
CA LEU A 946 11.44 13.57 5.64
C LEU A 946 12.15 14.93 5.76
N LEU A 947 13.03 15.28 4.82
CA LEU A 947 13.75 16.55 4.86
C LEU A 947 12.83 17.76 4.59
N ALA A 948 11.83 17.62 3.72
CA ALA A 948 10.77 18.61 3.53
C ALA A 948 9.92 18.83 4.80
N SER A 949 9.74 17.79 5.63
CA SER A 949 8.98 17.93 6.88
C SER A 949 9.66 18.80 7.93
N VAL A 950 11.00 18.88 7.91
CA VAL A 950 11.79 19.75 8.80
C VAL A 950 11.54 21.22 8.43
N ASP A 951 11.57 21.55 7.14
CA ASP A 951 11.29 22.91 6.64
C ASP A 951 9.86 23.36 6.93
N LEU A 952 8.88 22.45 6.82
CA LEU A 952 7.46 22.75 7.04
C LEU A 952 7.05 22.69 8.53
N GLY A 953 7.89 22.12 9.40
CA GLY A 953 7.61 21.92 10.82
C GLY A 953 6.54 20.86 11.09
N CYS A 954 6.62 19.70 10.43
CA CYS A 954 5.68 18.57 10.54
C CYS A 954 6.39 17.20 10.67
N THR A 955 7.55 17.21 11.33
CA THR A 955 8.51 16.11 11.37
C THR A 955 8.04 14.91 12.19
N ASP A 956 7.39 15.12 13.34
CA ASP A 956 6.98 13.99 14.20
C ASP A 956 5.92 13.10 13.52
N GLU A 957 4.99 13.75 12.82
CA GLU A 957 3.94 13.07 12.05
C GLU A 957 4.53 12.35 10.83
N ILE A 958 5.40 13.02 10.05
CA ILE A 958 6.02 12.43 8.86
C ILE A 958 6.95 11.27 9.21
N LEU A 959 7.75 11.36 10.29
CA LEU A 959 8.55 10.24 10.81
C LEU A 959 7.68 9.02 11.13
N THR A 960 6.52 9.24 11.73
CA THR A 960 5.56 8.19 12.08
C THR A 960 4.94 7.58 10.83
N ILE A 961 4.57 8.40 9.84
CA ILE A 961 4.04 7.94 8.54
C ILE A 961 5.08 7.08 7.80
N ILE A 962 6.32 7.56 7.65
CA ILE A 962 7.41 6.80 7.00
C ILE A 962 7.64 5.45 7.68
N ALA A 963 7.66 5.44 9.01
CA ALA A 963 7.86 4.22 9.78
C ALA A 963 6.72 3.21 9.59
N MET A 964 5.47 3.68 9.45
CA MET A 964 4.32 2.82 9.15
C MET A 964 4.40 2.26 7.73
N ILE A 965 4.66 3.10 6.71
CA ILE A 965 4.85 2.67 5.30
C ILE A 965 5.91 1.56 5.19
N GLN A 966 7.10 1.77 5.79
CA GLN A 966 8.23 0.82 5.72
C GLN A 966 7.97 -0.52 6.44
N THR A 967 6.84 -0.68 7.13
CA THR A 967 6.38 -1.98 7.66
C THR A 967 5.37 -2.71 6.78
N GLY A 968 4.86 -2.07 5.73
CA GLY A 968 3.86 -2.61 4.82
C GLY A 968 2.45 -2.66 5.43
N ASN A 969 1.62 -3.60 4.98
CA ASN A 969 0.22 -3.67 5.41
C ASN A 969 0.07 -4.07 6.89
N ILE A 970 -0.37 -3.11 7.68
CA ILE A 970 -0.58 -3.20 9.13
C ILE A 970 -1.95 -3.81 9.50
N PHE A 971 -2.92 -3.77 8.59
CA PHE A 971 -4.28 -4.26 8.82
C PHE A 971 -4.40 -5.76 8.55
N TYR A 972 -5.06 -6.48 9.46
CA TYR A 972 -5.35 -7.89 9.33
C TYR A 972 -6.83 -8.09 8.96
N ARG A 973 -7.12 -8.73 7.83
CA ARG A 973 -8.50 -8.93 7.34
C ARG A 973 -8.83 -10.43 7.23
N PRO A 974 -9.08 -11.13 8.36
CA PRO A 974 -9.44 -12.55 8.35
C PRO A 974 -10.78 -12.78 7.64
N ARG A 975 -10.89 -13.88 6.88
CA ARG A 975 -12.07 -14.16 6.03
C ARG A 975 -13.39 -14.26 6.82
N GLU A 976 -13.34 -14.84 8.01
CA GLU A 976 -14.51 -15.00 8.90
C GLU A 976 -15.06 -13.67 9.46
N LYS A 977 -14.19 -12.68 9.68
CA LYS A 977 -14.53 -11.43 10.40
C LYS A 977 -14.32 -10.18 9.56
N GLN A 978 -14.39 -10.29 8.24
CA GLN A 978 -14.16 -9.17 7.30
C GLN A 978 -14.99 -7.94 7.66
N ALA A 979 -16.31 -8.08 7.83
CA ALA A 979 -17.18 -6.95 8.17
C ALA A 979 -16.83 -6.28 9.51
N GLN A 980 -16.39 -7.04 10.52
CA GLN A 980 -15.96 -6.49 11.80
C GLN A 980 -14.61 -5.78 11.68
N ALA A 981 -13.66 -6.36 10.94
CA ALA A 981 -12.37 -5.76 10.64
C ALA A 981 -12.54 -4.45 9.85
N ASP A 982 -13.37 -4.45 8.82
CA ASP A 982 -13.67 -3.28 7.99
C ASP A 982 -14.40 -2.20 8.81
N GLN A 983 -15.35 -2.55 9.70
CA GLN A 983 -16.00 -1.61 10.61
C GLN A 983 -15.02 -1.01 11.63
N LYS A 984 -14.11 -1.81 12.20
CA LYS A 984 -13.06 -1.33 13.12
C LYS A 984 -12.09 -0.41 12.38
N ARG A 985 -11.71 -0.77 11.16
CA ARG A 985 -10.81 -0.02 10.28
C ARG A 985 -11.40 1.32 9.85
N ALA A 986 -12.70 1.37 9.54
CA ALA A 986 -13.41 2.58 9.20
C ALA A 986 -13.39 3.65 10.31
N LYS A 987 -13.18 3.27 11.58
CA LYS A 987 -13.02 4.23 12.70
C LYS A 987 -11.71 5.02 12.64
N PHE A 988 -10.72 4.56 11.88
CA PHE A 988 -9.43 5.24 11.72
C PHE A 988 -9.33 6.02 10.41
N PHE A 989 -10.29 5.87 9.49
CA PHE A 989 -10.26 6.51 8.18
C PHE A 989 -10.29 8.04 8.32
N GLN A 990 -9.23 8.67 7.82
CA GLN A 990 -9.15 10.12 7.70
C GLN A 990 -9.57 10.55 6.29
N PRO A 991 -10.50 11.51 6.14
CA PRO A 991 -11.00 11.96 4.84
C PRO A 991 -9.94 12.58 3.93
N GLU A 992 -8.78 12.96 4.47
CA GLU A 992 -7.64 13.55 3.77
C GLU A 992 -6.72 12.51 3.11
N GLY A 993 -6.71 11.25 3.57
CA GLY A 993 -5.90 10.18 2.96
C GLY A 993 -5.48 9.01 3.85
N ASP A 994 -4.93 7.98 3.21
CA ASP A 994 -4.43 6.76 3.84
C ASP A 994 -3.19 7.02 4.72
N HIS A 995 -2.29 7.92 4.32
CA HIS A 995 -1.13 8.29 5.13
C HIS A 995 -1.53 8.81 6.52
N LEU A 996 -2.58 9.62 6.59
CA LEU A 996 -3.14 10.15 7.85
C LEU A 996 -3.97 9.10 8.60
N THR A 997 -4.56 8.14 7.89
CA THR A 997 -5.17 6.94 8.50
C THR A 997 -4.11 6.08 9.22
N LEU A 998 -2.92 5.90 8.64
CA LEU A 998 -1.80 5.19 9.28
C LEU A 998 -1.30 5.94 10.53
N LEU A 999 -1.18 7.27 10.46
CA LEU A 999 -0.84 8.12 11.61
C LEU A 999 -1.85 7.93 12.75
N ALA A 1000 -3.15 8.03 12.47
CA ALA A 1000 -4.23 7.87 13.45
C ALA A 1000 -4.21 6.48 14.13
N VAL A 1001 -3.87 5.41 13.40
CA VAL A 1001 -3.69 4.07 13.99
C VAL A 1001 -2.51 4.04 14.96
N TYR A 1002 -1.36 4.62 14.60
CA TYR A 1002 -0.19 4.65 15.47
C TYR A 1002 -0.42 5.51 16.73
N GLU A 1003 -1.04 6.68 16.58
CA GLU A 1003 -1.39 7.54 17.71
C GLU A 1003 -2.38 6.87 18.67
N ALA A 1004 -3.41 6.20 18.15
CA ALA A 1004 -4.36 5.46 18.98
C ALA A 1004 -3.69 4.30 19.74
N TRP A 1005 -2.71 3.62 19.13
CA TRP A 1005 -1.92 2.59 19.78
C TRP A 1005 -0.99 3.15 20.87
N LYS A 1006 -0.30 4.26 20.58
CA LYS A 1006 0.54 5.03 21.52
C LYS A 1006 -0.27 5.50 22.73
N ALA A 1007 -1.48 6.03 22.51
CA ALA A 1007 -2.42 6.44 23.56
C ALA A 1007 -2.96 5.27 24.42
N LYS A 1008 -2.77 4.02 23.98
CA LYS A 1008 -3.09 2.80 24.73
C LYS A 1008 -1.83 2.07 25.22
N ASN A 1009 -0.75 2.82 25.48
CA ASN A 1009 0.52 2.34 26.04
C ASN A 1009 1.09 1.12 25.29
N PHE A 1010 1.01 1.13 23.96
CA PHE A 1010 1.53 0.07 23.09
C PHE A 1010 0.92 -1.33 23.34
N SER A 1011 -0.32 -1.37 23.85
CA SER A 1011 -1.04 -2.59 24.23
C SER A 1011 -1.18 -3.60 23.08
N GLY A 1012 -0.80 -4.85 23.34
CA GLY A 1012 -1.00 -5.99 22.44
C GLY A 1012 -2.48 -6.38 22.26
N PRO A 1013 -3.26 -6.55 23.34
CA PRO A 1013 -4.71 -6.80 23.26
C PRO A 1013 -5.48 -5.78 22.42
N TRP A 1014 -5.14 -4.49 22.52
CA TRP A 1014 -5.76 -3.45 21.68
C TRP A 1014 -5.54 -3.68 20.18
N CYS A 1015 -4.37 -4.20 19.79
CA CYS A 1015 -4.10 -4.54 18.39
C CYS A 1015 -5.03 -5.66 17.92
N PHE A 1016 -5.24 -6.69 18.74
CA PHE A 1016 -6.14 -7.81 18.43
C PHE A 1016 -7.60 -7.34 18.29
N GLU A 1017 -8.10 -6.51 19.21
CA GLU A 1017 -9.47 -5.98 19.17
C GLU A 1017 -9.77 -5.09 17.96
N ASN A 1018 -8.74 -4.48 17.35
CA ASN A 1018 -8.88 -3.59 16.20
C ASN A 1018 -8.35 -4.21 14.89
N PHE A 1019 -8.04 -5.51 14.90
CA PHE A 1019 -7.51 -6.26 13.75
C PHE A 1019 -6.23 -5.64 13.15
N VAL A 1020 -5.31 -5.23 14.02
CA VAL A 1020 -4.01 -4.64 13.67
C VAL A 1020 -2.87 -5.58 14.07
N GLN A 1021 -1.82 -5.68 13.25
CA GLN A 1021 -0.68 -6.56 13.50
C GLN A 1021 0.30 -5.95 14.52
N SER A 1022 0.32 -6.48 15.74
CA SER A 1022 1.20 -5.99 16.82
C SER A 1022 2.71 -6.06 16.48
N ARG A 1023 3.14 -7.10 15.74
CA ARG A 1023 4.55 -7.25 15.30
C ARG A 1023 4.96 -6.12 14.34
N SER A 1024 4.08 -5.74 13.42
CA SER A 1024 4.32 -4.66 12.45
C SER A 1024 4.37 -3.30 13.15
N LEU A 1025 3.45 -3.03 14.08
CA LEU A 1025 3.46 -1.78 14.88
C LEU A 1025 4.73 -1.63 15.74
N ARG A 1026 5.20 -2.70 16.38
CA ARG A 1026 6.49 -2.69 17.11
C ARG A 1026 7.66 -2.39 16.17
N ARG A 1027 7.71 -3.04 15.01
CA ARG A 1027 8.73 -2.74 13.99
C ARG A 1027 8.65 -1.28 13.52
N ALA A 1028 7.46 -0.69 13.39
CA ALA A 1028 7.33 0.74 13.06
C ALA A 1028 7.86 1.64 14.18
N GLN A 1029 7.66 1.28 15.45
CA GLN A 1029 8.27 1.96 16.59
C GLN A 1029 9.81 1.90 16.54
N ASP A 1030 10.40 0.75 16.20
CA ASP A 1030 11.85 0.57 16.06
C ASP A 1030 12.42 1.39 14.89
N VAL A 1031 11.76 1.35 13.72
CA VAL A 1031 12.10 2.18 12.54
C VAL A 1031 12.06 3.67 12.91
N ARG A 1032 10.97 4.14 13.54
CA ARG A 1032 10.82 5.54 13.97
C ARG A 1032 11.92 5.95 14.96
N LYS A 1033 12.27 5.08 15.91
CA LYS A 1033 13.36 5.32 16.87
C LYS A 1033 14.71 5.44 16.16
N GLN A 1034 15.02 4.57 15.19
CA GLN A 1034 16.28 4.66 14.44
C GLN A 1034 16.33 5.94 13.59
N LEU A 1035 15.24 6.32 12.92
CA LEU A 1035 15.19 7.56 12.15
C LEU A 1035 15.40 8.79 13.04
N LEU A 1036 14.76 8.86 14.21
CA LEU A 1036 15.02 9.90 15.22
C LEU A 1036 16.50 9.96 15.61
N THR A 1037 17.12 8.82 15.93
CA THR A 1037 18.57 8.79 16.29
C THR A 1037 19.48 9.29 15.16
N ILE A 1038 19.09 9.12 13.90
CA ILE A 1038 19.80 9.70 12.74
C ILE A 1038 19.55 11.21 12.64
N MET A 1039 18.32 11.67 12.87
CA MET A 1039 17.98 13.10 12.86
C MET A 1039 18.68 13.88 13.99
N ASP A 1040 18.73 13.32 15.20
CA ASP A 1040 19.44 13.89 16.35
C ASP A 1040 20.94 14.05 16.05
N ARG A 1041 21.55 13.01 15.43
CA ARG A 1041 22.96 13.04 14.99
C ARG A 1041 23.22 14.19 14.00
N TYR A 1042 22.30 14.44 13.09
CA TYR A 1042 22.39 15.49 12.07
C TYR A 1042 21.81 16.85 12.51
N LYS A 1043 21.41 16.99 13.79
CA LYS A 1043 20.83 18.20 14.39
C LYS A 1043 19.66 18.75 13.57
N LEU A 1044 18.72 17.87 13.23
CA LEU A 1044 17.47 18.24 12.55
C LEU A 1044 16.36 18.37 13.60
N ASP A 1045 15.73 19.54 13.67
CA ASP A 1045 14.69 19.81 14.66
C ASP A 1045 13.43 18.97 14.42
N VAL A 1046 12.93 18.34 15.49
CA VAL A 1046 11.71 17.51 15.45
C VAL A 1046 10.54 18.31 16.00
N VAL A 1047 9.73 18.87 15.11
CA VAL A 1047 8.55 19.68 15.43
C VAL A 1047 7.27 18.95 14.99
N SER A 1048 6.20 19.07 15.80
CA SER A 1048 4.86 18.56 15.47
C SER A 1048 4.00 19.66 14.86
N ALA A 1049 3.28 19.34 13.78
CA ALA A 1049 2.31 20.24 13.15
C ALA A 1049 0.92 20.23 13.82
N GLY A 1050 0.71 19.36 14.82
CA GLY A 1050 -0.56 19.21 15.51
C GLY A 1050 -1.70 18.84 14.55
N LYS A 1051 -2.74 19.68 14.47
CA LYS A 1051 -3.90 19.43 13.60
C LYS A 1051 -3.77 20.00 12.18
N ASN A 1052 -2.61 20.56 11.79
CA ASN A 1052 -2.44 21.15 10.46
C ASN A 1052 -2.07 20.09 9.41
N PHE A 1053 -3.05 19.27 9.02
CA PHE A 1053 -2.90 18.21 8.02
C PHE A 1053 -2.46 18.71 6.64
N THR A 1054 -2.63 20.00 6.33
CA THR A 1054 -2.16 20.59 5.06
C THR A 1054 -0.64 20.63 4.97
N LYS A 1055 0.07 20.94 6.06
CA LYS A 1055 1.54 20.87 6.12
C LYS A 1055 2.06 19.45 5.87
N ILE A 1056 1.42 18.45 6.45
CA ILE A 1056 1.78 17.03 6.28
C ILE A 1056 1.56 16.60 4.82
N ARG A 1057 0.43 16.99 4.20
CA ARG A 1057 0.16 16.71 2.79
C ARG A 1057 1.11 17.43 1.82
N LYS A 1058 1.50 18.68 2.10
CA LYS A 1058 2.58 19.36 1.36
C LYS A 1058 3.91 18.60 1.46
N ALA A 1059 4.30 18.12 2.65
CA ALA A 1059 5.52 17.32 2.80
C ALA A 1059 5.47 16.00 2.00
N ILE A 1060 4.34 15.30 2.01
CA ILE A 1060 4.13 14.09 1.17
C ILE A 1060 4.26 14.43 -0.32
N THR A 1061 3.64 15.53 -0.75
CA THR A 1061 3.70 16.02 -2.14
C THR A 1061 5.13 16.33 -2.57
N ALA A 1062 5.95 16.92 -1.70
CA ALA A 1062 7.35 17.25 -2.00
C ALA A 1062 8.25 16.03 -2.22
N GLY A 1063 7.88 14.86 -1.70
CA GLY A 1063 8.58 13.59 -1.95
C GLY A 1063 8.02 12.81 -3.15
N PHE A 1064 6.70 12.73 -3.27
CA PHE A 1064 5.99 11.85 -4.20
C PHE A 1064 5.32 12.58 -5.38
N PHE A 1065 5.81 13.75 -5.79
CA PHE A 1065 5.21 14.51 -6.89
C PHE A 1065 5.14 13.74 -8.22
N PHE A 1066 6.08 12.82 -8.50
CA PHE A 1066 6.00 11.92 -9.67
C PHE A 1066 4.77 11.00 -9.64
N HIS A 1067 4.33 10.60 -8.44
CA HIS A 1067 3.25 9.64 -8.22
C HIS A 1067 1.90 10.35 -8.07
N ALA A 1068 1.63 11.29 -8.99
CA ALA A 1068 0.40 12.06 -9.03
C ALA A 1068 -0.56 11.52 -10.11
N ALA A 1069 -1.85 11.44 -9.77
CA ALA A 1069 -2.91 11.04 -10.68
C ALA A 1069 -4.09 12.02 -10.62
N ARG A 1070 -4.67 12.28 -11.79
CA ARG A 1070 -5.88 13.09 -11.97
C ARG A 1070 -7.05 12.18 -12.28
N LYS A 1071 -8.22 12.47 -11.73
CA LYS A 1071 -9.47 11.75 -12.01
C LYS A 1071 -9.90 12.03 -13.46
N ASP A 1072 -10.20 10.95 -14.18
CA ASP A 1072 -10.75 11.01 -15.53
C ASP A 1072 -12.25 10.68 -15.47
N PRO A 1073 -13.16 11.52 -16.01
CA PRO A 1073 -14.59 11.29 -15.96
C PRO A 1073 -15.06 9.96 -16.58
N GLN A 1074 -14.29 9.37 -17.50
CA GLN A 1074 -14.67 8.14 -18.22
C GLN A 1074 -13.97 6.90 -17.64
N GLU A 1075 -12.66 6.97 -17.39
CA GLU A 1075 -11.84 5.78 -17.08
C GLU A 1075 -11.49 5.60 -15.59
N GLY A 1076 -11.75 6.60 -14.74
CA GLY A 1076 -11.47 6.55 -13.30
C GLY A 1076 -10.37 7.54 -12.91
N TYR A 1077 -9.10 7.13 -12.95
CA TYR A 1077 -7.95 8.02 -12.79
C TYR A 1077 -6.93 7.77 -13.89
N ARG A 1078 -6.15 8.79 -14.24
CA ARG A 1078 -4.98 8.68 -15.11
C ARG A 1078 -3.73 9.29 -14.46
N THR A 1079 -2.58 8.64 -14.60
CA THR A 1079 -1.29 9.16 -14.10
C THR A 1079 -0.88 10.42 -14.86
N LEU A 1080 -0.24 11.39 -14.19
CA LEU A 1080 0.17 12.63 -14.85
C LEU A 1080 1.36 12.45 -15.80
N VAL A 1081 2.24 11.48 -15.52
CA VAL A 1081 3.47 11.26 -16.29
C VAL A 1081 3.20 10.52 -17.61
N GLU A 1082 2.33 9.51 -17.59
CA GLU A 1082 2.12 8.58 -18.71
C GLU A 1082 0.68 8.47 -19.19
N ASN A 1083 -0.27 9.15 -18.53
CA ASN A 1083 -1.70 9.12 -18.83
C ASN A 1083 -2.30 7.68 -18.79
N GLN A 1084 -1.74 6.79 -17.98
CA GLN A 1084 -2.18 5.39 -17.83
C GLN A 1084 -3.40 5.28 -16.92
N PRO A 1085 -4.41 4.44 -17.25
CA PRO A 1085 -5.64 4.30 -16.49
C PRO A 1085 -5.45 3.47 -15.20
N VAL A 1086 -5.51 4.15 -14.06
CA VAL A 1086 -5.26 3.59 -12.73
C VAL A 1086 -6.49 3.70 -11.83
N TYR A 1087 -6.57 2.86 -10.79
CA TYR A 1087 -7.72 2.79 -9.89
C TYR A 1087 -7.29 2.90 -8.43
N ILE A 1088 -8.12 3.50 -7.56
CA ILE A 1088 -7.87 3.46 -6.11
C ILE A 1088 -8.08 2.01 -5.61
N HIS A 1089 -7.10 1.46 -4.88
CA HIS A 1089 -7.21 0.11 -4.33
C HIS A 1089 -8.40 0.01 -3.34
N PRO A 1090 -9.22 -1.06 -3.35
CA PRO A 1090 -10.39 -1.20 -2.47
C PRO A 1090 -10.10 -1.18 -0.96
N SER A 1091 -8.82 -1.32 -0.56
CA SER A 1091 -8.43 -1.13 0.84
C SER A 1091 -8.20 0.34 1.23
N SER A 1092 -8.20 1.30 0.32
CA SER A 1092 -7.99 2.72 0.64
C SER A 1092 -9.21 3.31 1.36
N ALA A 1093 -8.98 4.21 2.32
CA ALA A 1093 -10.01 5.07 2.90
C ALA A 1093 -10.69 5.95 1.82
N LEU A 1094 -9.99 6.27 0.73
CA LEU A 1094 -10.48 7.05 -0.40
C LEU A 1094 -11.20 6.20 -1.47
N PHE A 1095 -11.44 4.90 -1.24
CA PHE A 1095 -12.15 4.09 -2.25
C PHE A 1095 -13.60 4.56 -2.48
N GLN A 1096 -14.31 4.94 -1.42
CA GLN A 1096 -15.70 5.45 -1.50
C GLN A 1096 -15.77 6.94 -1.86
N ARG A 1097 -14.69 7.69 -1.61
CA ARG A 1097 -14.63 9.14 -1.84
C ARG A 1097 -13.55 9.43 -2.88
N GLN A 1098 -13.98 9.69 -4.11
CA GLN A 1098 -13.10 9.90 -5.26
C GLN A 1098 -12.78 11.40 -5.50
N PRO A 1099 -11.72 11.97 -4.90
CA PRO A 1099 -11.25 13.32 -5.19
C PRO A 1099 -10.68 13.44 -6.61
N ASP A 1100 -10.54 14.67 -7.11
CA ASP A 1100 -10.10 14.91 -8.48
C ASP A 1100 -8.58 14.82 -8.68
N TRP A 1101 -7.80 15.08 -7.62
CA TRP A 1101 -6.33 14.99 -7.62
C TRP A 1101 -5.83 14.19 -6.42
N VAL A 1102 -4.95 13.23 -6.68
CA VAL A 1102 -4.35 12.38 -5.65
C VAL A 1102 -2.86 12.17 -5.89
N ILE A 1103 -2.15 11.89 -4.80
CA ILE A 1103 -0.85 11.22 -4.82
C ILE A 1103 -0.99 9.82 -4.24
N TYR A 1104 -0.24 8.87 -4.80
CA TYR A 1104 -0.14 7.48 -4.35
C TYR A 1104 1.29 7.15 -3.91
N HIS A 1105 1.47 6.14 -3.05
CA HIS A 1105 2.79 5.67 -2.68
C HIS A 1105 3.34 4.66 -3.69
N GLU A 1106 2.55 3.63 -3.99
CA GLU A 1106 2.89 2.47 -4.82
C GLU A 1106 1.77 2.24 -5.85
N LEU A 1107 2.13 1.86 -7.07
CA LEU A 1107 1.21 1.29 -8.07
C LEU A 1107 1.44 -0.21 -8.15
N VAL A 1108 0.38 -1.00 -7.93
CA VAL A 1108 0.44 -2.46 -7.96
C VAL A 1108 -0.38 -2.99 -9.11
N MET A 1109 0.30 -3.61 -10.08
CA MET A 1109 -0.34 -4.31 -11.19
C MET A 1109 -0.96 -5.63 -10.69
N THR A 1110 -2.25 -5.83 -10.96
CA THR A 1110 -2.97 -7.08 -10.69
C THR A 1110 -3.81 -7.48 -11.92
N THR A 1111 -5.13 -7.63 -11.79
CA THR A 1111 -6.05 -7.62 -12.95
C THR A 1111 -6.30 -6.22 -13.49
N LYS A 1112 -6.10 -5.21 -12.64
CA LYS A 1112 -6.04 -3.78 -12.94
C LYS A 1112 -4.87 -3.16 -12.18
N GLU A 1113 -4.43 -1.98 -12.60
CA GLU A 1113 -3.43 -1.18 -11.90
C GLU A 1113 -4.10 -0.44 -10.73
N TYR A 1114 -3.65 -0.74 -9.51
CA TYR A 1114 -4.21 -0.15 -8.29
C TYR A 1114 -3.19 0.73 -7.57
N MET A 1115 -3.56 1.98 -7.34
CA MET A 1115 -2.87 2.92 -6.47
C MET A 1115 -3.08 2.53 -5.00
N ARG A 1116 -1.98 2.49 -4.23
CA ARG A 1116 -1.98 2.27 -2.78
C ARG A 1116 -1.49 3.49 -2.00
N GLU A 1117 -1.86 3.53 -0.72
CA GLU A 1117 -1.64 4.63 0.22
C GLU A 1117 -1.93 6.01 -0.41
N VAL A 1118 -3.19 6.24 -0.77
CA VAL A 1118 -3.63 7.39 -1.56
C VAL A 1118 -3.88 8.60 -0.65
N THR A 1119 -3.59 9.82 -1.11
CA THR A 1119 -3.79 11.06 -0.34
C THR A 1119 -4.24 12.22 -1.23
N VAL A 1120 -5.18 13.03 -0.73
CA VAL A 1120 -5.79 14.13 -1.48
C VAL A 1120 -4.87 15.35 -1.51
N ILE A 1121 -4.57 15.86 -2.71
CA ILE A 1121 -3.70 17.03 -2.90
C ILE A 1121 -4.42 18.19 -3.60
N ASP A 1122 -3.86 19.39 -3.44
CA ASP A 1122 -4.20 20.56 -4.28
C ASP A 1122 -3.20 20.62 -5.45
N PRO A 1123 -3.65 20.77 -6.72
CA PRO A 1123 -2.75 20.89 -7.87
C PRO A 1123 -1.70 22.00 -7.70
N LYS A 1124 -2.00 23.11 -7.01
CA LYS A 1124 -1.07 24.23 -6.80
C LYS A 1124 0.23 23.79 -6.13
N TRP A 1125 0.19 22.78 -5.26
CA TRP A 1125 1.36 22.29 -4.54
C TRP A 1125 2.36 21.55 -5.45
N LEU A 1126 1.92 20.96 -6.55
CA LEU A 1126 2.81 20.28 -7.51
C LEU A 1126 3.75 21.29 -8.19
N VAL A 1127 3.21 22.45 -8.58
CA VAL A 1127 3.99 23.54 -9.20
C VAL A 1127 4.85 24.26 -8.16
N GLU A 1128 4.34 24.47 -6.94
CA GLU A 1128 5.07 25.10 -5.82
C GLU A 1128 6.29 24.27 -5.37
N LEU A 1129 6.13 22.94 -5.24
CA LEU A 1129 7.11 22.05 -4.62
C LEU A 1129 8.06 21.39 -5.63
N ALA A 1130 7.64 21.24 -6.90
CA ALA A 1130 8.42 20.61 -7.96
C ALA A 1130 8.45 21.43 -9.28
N PRO A 1131 8.85 22.72 -9.25
CA PRO A 1131 8.84 23.61 -10.43
C PRO A 1131 9.82 23.19 -11.53
N ARG A 1132 10.75 22.26 -11.26
CA ARG A 1132 11.63 21.65 -12.27
C ARG A 1132 10.90 20.62 -13.14
N PHE A 1133 9.87 19.97 -12.59
CA PHE A 1133 9.17 18.84 -13.19
C PHE A 1133 7.77 19.22 -13.68
N TYR A 1134 7.12 20.17 -13.00
CA TYR A 1134 5.79 20.66 -13.33
C TYR A 1134 5.78 22.16 -13.65
N LYS A 1135 5.02 22.52 -14.67
CA LYS A 1135 4.81 23.89 -15.13
C LYS A 1135 3.32 24.19 -15.21
N SER A 1136 2.91 25.39 -14.80
CA SER A 1136 1.55 25.87 -15.08
C SER A 1136 1.42 26.12 -16.58
N SER A 1137 0.35 25.61 -17.21
CA SER A 1137 0.02 25.97 -18.59
C SER A 1137 -0.21 27.47 -18.71
N ASP A 1138 0.08 28.01 -19.90
CA ASP A 1138 -0.26 29.39 -20.25
C ASP A 1138 -1.77 29.47 -20.53
N PRO A 1139 -2.59 30.20 -19.75
CA PRO A 1139 -4.05 30.24 -19.93
C PRO A 1139 -4.47 30.82 -21.29
N THR A 1140 -3.54 31.46 -22.03
CA THR A 1140 -3.79 31.96 -23.39
C THR A 1140 -3.61 30.90 -24.49
N LYS A 1141 -3.12 29.70 -24.18
CA LYS A 1141 -2.83 28.64 -25.17
C LYS A 1141 -3.47 27.31 -24.79
N MET A 1142 -4.20 26.73 -25.74
CA MET A 1142 -4.72 25.36 -25.61
C MET A 1142 -3.58 24.35 -25.45
N SER A 1143 -3.57 23.60 -24.35
CA SER A 1143 -2.61 22.52 -24.10
C SER A 1143 -2.56 21.52 -25.26
N LYS A 1144 -1.39 20.88 -25.44
CA LYS A 1144 -1.22 19.72 -26.35
C LYS A 1144 -2.29 18.66 -26.08
N ARG A 1145 -2.66 18.46 -24.80
CA ARG A 1145 -3.68 17.49 -24.35
C ARG A 1145 -5.08 17.87 -24.81
N LYS A 1146 -5.59 19.05 -24.44
CA LYS A 1146 -6.93 19.55 -24.84
C LYS A 1146 -7.13 19.58 -26.36
N ARG A 1147 -6.05 19.72 -27.13
CA ARG A 1147 -6.08 19.63 -28.61
C ARG A 1147 -6.21 18.19 -29.15
N GLN A 1148 -5.83 17.17 -28.38
CA GLN A 1148 -5.93 15.75 -28.74
C GLN A 1148 -7.19 15.07 -28.22
N GLU A 1149 -7.83 15.63 -27.18
CA GLU A 1149 -9.10 15.12 -26.64
C GLU A 1149 -10.21 15.12 -27.70
N ARG A 1150 -11.00 14.04 -27.73
CA ARG A 1150 -12.09 13.85 -28.70
C ARG A 1150 -13.37 13.60 -27.92
N ILE A 1151 -14.40 14.38 -28.23
CA ILE A 1151 -15.74 14.18 -27.67
C ILE A 1151 -16.52 13.19 -28.54
N GLU A 1152 -17.21 12.25 -27.90
CA GLU A 1152 -18.20 11.36 -28.53
C GLU A 1152 -19.58 11.66 -27.94
N PRO A 1153 -20.68 11.50 -28.71
CA PRO A 1153 -22.02 11.67 -28.18
C PRO A 1153 -22.35 10.57 -27.16
N LEU A 1154 -23.35 10.83 -26.31
CA LEU A 1154 -23.84 9.87 -25.33
C LEU A 1154 -24.22 8.54 -26.01
N TYR A 1155 -23.95 7.43 -25.33
CA TYR A 1155 -24.28 6.09 -25.83
C TYR A 1155 -25.80 5.91 -25.89
N ASP A 1156 -26.30 5.66 -27.10
CA ASP A 1156 -27.68 5.25 -27.35
C ASP A 1156 -27.71 3.74 -27.68
N ARG A 1157 -28.50 2.98 -26.92
CA ARG A 1157 -28.66 1.53 -27.10
C ARG A 1157 -29.41 1.17 -28.40
N TYR A 1158 -30.21 2.09 -28.94
CA TYR A 1158 -31.06 1.84 -30.11
C TYR A 1158 -30.37 2.12 -31.45
N HIS A 1159 -29.25 2.85 -31.44
CA HIS A 1159 -28.49 3.18 -32.64
C HIS A 1159 -27.12 2.50 -32.63
N GLU A 1160 -26.70 1.93 -33.76
CA GLU A 1160 -25.36 1.36 -33.86
C GLU A 1160 -24.28 2.43 -33.57
N PRO A 1161 -23.18 2.06 -32.87
CA PRO A 1161 -22.03 2.92 -32.71
C PRO A 1161 -21.58 3.53 -34.05
N ASN A 1162 -21.31 4.84 -34.00
CA ASN A 1162 -20.85 5.66 -35.12
C ASN A 1162 -21.82 5.79 -36.32
N SER A 1163 -23.07 5.29 -36.25
CA SER A 1163 -24.11 5.49 -37.29
C SER A 1163 -24.56 6.94 -37.47
N TRP A 1164 -24.30 7.79 -36.48
CA TRP A 1164 -24.46 9.23 -36.53
C TRP A 1164 -23.40 9.93 -37.40
N ARG A 1165 -22.24 9.30 -37.66
CA ARG A 1165 -21.16 9.92 -38.43
C ARG A 1165 -21.55 10.02 -39.91
N LEU A 1166 -21.44 11.22 -40.48
CA LEU A 1166 -21.69 11.49 -41.90
C LEU A 1166 -20.86 10.59 -42.84
N SER A 1167 -19.68 10.14 -42.42
CA SER A 1167 -18.87 9.17 -43.17
C SER A 1167 -19.53 7.79 -43.27
N LYS A 1168 -20.11 7.26 -42.18
CA LYS A 1168 -20.82 5.97 -42.14
C LYS A 1168 -22.22 6.03 -42.80
N ARG A 1169 -22.73 7.23 -43.08
CA ARG A 1169 -23.95 7.46 -43.90
C ARG A 1169 -23.67 7.72 -45.38
N ARG A 1170 -22.41 7.94 -45.76
CA ARG A 1170 -21.96 8.15 -47.15
C ARG A 1170 -21.28 6.93 -47.75
N ALA A 1171 -20.71 6.07 -46.90
CA ALA A 1171 -20.32 4.69 -47.22
C ALA A 1171 -21.56 3.78 -47.15
#